data_AF-A0A3D4D1C7-F1
#
_entry.id   AF-A0A3D4D1C7-F1
#
_cell.length_a   1.000
_cell.length_b   1.000
_cell.length_c   1.000
_cell.angle_alpha   90.00
_cell.angle_beta   90.00
_cell.angle_gamma   90.00
#
_symmetry.space_group_name_H-M   'P 1'
#
loop_
_entity.id
_entity.type
_entity.pdbx_description
1 polymer ?
#
loop_
_entity_poly.entity_id
_entity_poly.type
_entity_poly.pdbx_seq_one_letter_code
_entity_poly.pdbx_strand_id
1 'polypeptide(L)'
;MMRFLLPLFCILGMPGVWCQAAWELHPSEFTLSGKRESLQLIATWRDRDRVADRTKGAEYIITDPAVVSVSRDGVVRPRANGVTTIRLGETTVEVTVKGVQSPAPVSFRHETLPVLSRLGCSAGSCHGSPHGKGSFRLSLRAFDPALDGLTLVSEELGRRTNLIEPDKSLLLLKPTTAVSHEGGKKLDKESPEYALLRSWIAEGAALRKEQESTCTGIEIYPSSARVLHFPDAKQQFSVHANFSDGTRRDVTHLAVFESSNSKVAEVSRQGFVSGIERGGVAIIARYLEFIESTSLTFVRKIDGFEWADRKPANYVDEHVYRKLRQLQFAPSQQSKDLEFIRRVYLDVTGQLPSADAIGVFVEDLDPRKRALLIDALLESEEHASFWAQKWGDLLRVSKKQIGHTSVFKFSRWLVNAVSSNMPYDKFAREILTARGSSLVYPAANYYRAAGDTFDAMETSAQLFLGSRIQCAKCHNHPFERWTQDNYYGLAAFFNRVERKKTGKGEELIVYSGQDGEVSHPASGEIMKPWAPKAGEMEVENVFDRRDVFTEWLTGEDNPFFAKVEANRIWAYLLGRGIVEPFDDFRDTNPPSNPPLLTALAQDFRQSGYDRRHLLRVILNSNTYQAASEANHFNREDQNYFSHYQPRMLTAEQLVDALGVVTGRPMKFEGVPPEVKATELPAPDLRPHSRGRIGDVEFMKVFGQPERQTICECERGDESSLGQALQMYNGQLIHDMITAKDGNLHRWIGEGLDEGEIVRRLYLSALCRPPGDEELALHLQYIRGAENATTALEDTLWIVLNKSEFLFQH
;
A
#
# COMPACT_ATOMS: atom_id res chain seq x y z
N MET A 1 66.72 -23.81 43.78
CA MET A 1 67.89 -22.91 43.72
C MET A 1 67.38 -21.56 43.21
N MET A 2 67.48 -20.50 44.03
CA MET A 2 67.46 -19.03 43.77
C MET A 2 66.90 -18.49 42.43
N ARG A 3 66.21 -17.34 42.28
CA ARG A 3 65.85 -16.17 43.11
C ARG A 3 64.93 -15.26 42.24
N PHE A 4 64.18 -14.38 42.91
CA PHE A 4 63.36 -13.23 42.48
C PHE A 4 63.84 -12.35 41.29
N LEU A 5 62.89 -11.79 40.50
CA LEU A 5 62.70 -10.34 40.20
C LEU A 5 61.51 -10.09 39.22
N LEU A 6 60.54 -9.24 39.61
CA LEU A 6 59.56 -8.50 38.77
C LEU A 6 60.16 -7.10 38.42
N PRO A 7 59.52 -6.17 37.64
CA PRO A 7 58.50 -6.22 36.56
C PRO A 7 58.89 -5.33 35.32
N LEU A 8 58.10 -5.28 34.23
CA LEU A 8 57.67 -4.01 33.55
C LEU A 8 56.85 -4.23 32.25
N PHE A 9 55.87 -3.36 32.09
CA PHE A 9 55.02 -3.03 30.93
C PHE A 9 55.60 -3.26 29.51
N CYS A 10 54.81 -3.92 28.66
CA CYS A 10 54.77 -3.69 27.21
C CYS A 10 53.44 -4.22 26.64
N ILE A 11 52.34 -3.49 26.85
CA ILE A 11 51.15 -3.63 26.01
C ILE A 11 51.43 -2.78 24.76
N LEU A 12 52.01 -3.42 23.74
CA LEU A 12 52.10 -2.85 22.40
C LEU A 12 50.67 -2.71 21.86
N GLY A 13 50.25 -1.46 21.67
CA GLY A 13 49.02 -1.12 20.98
C GLY A 13 49.02 -1.73 19.59
N MET A 14 48.01 -2.54 19.31
CA MET A 14 47.59 -2.77 17.93
C MET A 14 47.15 -1.42 17.37
N PRO A 15 47.68 -0.96 16.22
CA PRO A 15 47.15 0.22 15.58
C PRO A 15 45.72 -0.12 15.17
N GLY A 16 44.75 0.52 15.81
CA GLY A 16 43.40 0.55 15.29
C GLY A 16 43.47 1.01 13.84
N VAL A 17 42.84 0.28 12.93
CA VAL A 17 42.68 0.72 11.55
C VAL A 17 41.80 1.97 11.62
N TRP A 18 42.42 3.15 11.55
CA TRP A 18 41.71 4.41 11.35
C TRP A 18 41.14 4.35 9.94
N CYS A 19 39.88 3.92 9.81
CA CYS A 19 39.15 4.02 8.56
C CYS A 19 38.98 5.53 8.26
N GLN A 20 39.79 6.05 7.35
CA GLN A 20 39.68 7.43 6.86
C GLN A 20 38.38 7.58 6.08
N ALA A 21 37.72 8.74 6.21
CA ALA A 21 36.60 9.10 5.36
C ALA A 21 37.00 8.97 3.88
N ALA A 22 36.20 8.24 3.11
CA ALA A 22 36.55 7.88 1.73
C ALA A 22 35.56 8.49 0.74
N TRP A 23 36.10 8.99 -0.37
CA TRP A 23 35.34 9.43 -1.52
C TRP A 23 35.05 8.23 -2.43
N GLU A 24 33.80 8.10 -2.85
CA GLU A 24 33.38 7.09 -3.82
C GLU A 24 32.79 7.82 -5.03
N LEU A 25 33.37 7.59 -6.22
CA LEU A 25 32.84 8.06 -7.49
C LEU A 25 32.23 6.87 -8.23
N HIS A 26 30.99 7.02 -8.69
CA HIS A 26 30.31 6.00 -9.50
C HIS A 26 29.83 6.58 -10.84
N PRO A 27 30.03 5.85 -11.96
CA PRO A 27 30.77 4.58 -12.05
C PRO A 27 32.29 4.78 -11.90
N SER A 28 33.02 3.71 -11.59
CA SER A 28 34.48 3.73 -11.40
C SER A 28 35.28 3.87 -12.71
N GLU A 29 34.65 3.53 -13.84
CA GLU A 29 35.12 3.76 -15.20
C GLU A 29 33.91 3.84 -16.14
N PHE A 30 34.03 4.57 -17.25
CA PHE A 30 32.98 4.60 -18.27
C PHE A 30 33.47 5.08 -19.64
N THR A 31 32.69 4.75 -20.67
CA THR A 31 32.90 5.23 -22.05
C THR A 31 31.74 6.11 -22.48
N LEU A 32 32.05 7.24 -23.14
CA LEU A 32 31.07 8.09 -23.84
C LEU A 32 31.28 7.96 -25.35
N SER A 33 30.22 7.60 -26.06
CA SER A 33 30.21 7.36 -27.51
C SER A 33 29.36 8.41 -28.23
N GLY A 34 30.03 9.42 -28.79
CA GLY A 34 29.41 10.47 -29.57
C GLY A 34 29.15 11.76 -28.80
N LYS A 35 28.84 12.82 -29.53
CA LYS A 35 28.78 14.19 -28.99
C LYS A 35 27.59 14.47 -28.06
N ARG A 36 26.49 13.72 -28.19
CA ARG A 36 25.26 13.93 -27.40
C ARG A 36 25.21 13.13 -26.11
N GLU A 37 26.05 12.12 -25.95
CA GLU A 37 26.06 11.32 -24.73
C GLU A 37 26.48 12.18 -23.53
N SER A 38 25.96 11.83 -22.37
CA SER A 38 26.32 12.43 -21.10
C SER A 38 26.21 11.40 -20.00
N LEU A 39 26.96 11.58 -18.93
CA LEU A 39 26.91 10.72 -17.76
C LEU A 39 26.73 11.56 -16.50
N GLN A 40 25.83 11.12 -15.62
CA GLN A 40 25.66 11.67 -14.28
C GLN A 40 26.63 10.95 -13.33
N LEU A 41 27.76 11.59 -13.04
CA LEU A 41 28.69 11.10 -12.04
C LEU A 41 28.07 11.27 -10.66
N ILE A 42 28.17 10.25 -9.79
CA ILE A 42 27.69 10.30 -8.41
C ILE A 42 28.87 10.30 -7.46
N ALA A 43 29.02 11.37 -6.68
CA ALA A 43 30.03 11.49 -5.64
C ALA A 43 29.42 11.24 -4.27
N THR A 44 29.77 10.11 -3.66
CA THR A 44 29.35 9.74 -2.31
C THR A 44 30.53 9.92 -1.36
N TRP A 45 30.29 10.63 -0.25
CA TRP A 45 31.22 10.72 0.87
C TRP A 45 30.76 9.76 1.97
N ARG A 46 31.67 8.92 2.47
CA ARG A 46 31.39 7.96 3.56
C ARG A 46 32.32 8.19 4.74
N ASP A 47 31.75 8.21 5.94
CA ASP A 47 32.47 8.23 7.21
C ASP A 47 31.77 7.35 8.23
N ARG A 48 32.39 6.22 8.59
CA ARG A 48 31.85 5.17 9.48
C ARG A 48 30.43 4.76 9.10
N ASP A 49 29.43 5.36 9.75
CA ASP A 49 28.00 5.07 9.62
C ASP A 49 27.24 6.13 8.80
N ARG A 50 27.91 7.20 8.35
CA ARG A 50 27.30 8.30 7.60
C ARG A 50 27.61 8.19 6.12
N VAL A 51 26.57 8.39 5.33
CA VAL A 51 26.62 8.50 3.87
C VAL A 51 26.05 9.87 3.51
N ALA A 52 26.79 10.64 2.72
CA ALA A 52 26.31 11.92 2.21
C ALA A 52 26.56 12.01 0.71
N ASP A 53 25.57 12.49 -0.03
CA ASP A 53 25.77 12.91 -1.41
C ASP A 53 26.52 14.25 -1.43
N ARG A 54 27.55 14.30 -2.28
CA ARG A 54 28.38 15.48 -2.53
C ARG A 54 28.55 15.72 -4.02
N THR A 55 27.69 15.11 -4.84
CA THR A 55 27.72 15.20 -6.29
C THR A 55 27.64 16.65 -6.74
N LYS A 56 26.67 17.38 -6.18
CA LYS A 56 26.46 18.78 -6.45
C LYS A 56 27.44 19.64 -5.66
N GLY A 57 28.24 20.43 -6.38
CA GLY A 57 29.22 21.34 -5.80
C GLY A 57 30.58 20.71 -5.48
N ALA A 58 30.80 19.43 -5.80
CA ALA A 58 32.12 18.83 -5.74
C ALA A 58 33.11 19.50 -6.72
N GLU A 59 34.37 19.60 -6.29
CA GLU A 59 35.47 20.13 -7.10
C GLU A 59 36.15 18.98 -7.85
N TYR A 60 35.67 18.71 -9.07
CA TYR A 60 36.24 17.70 -9.95
C TYR A 60 37.48 18.24 -10.67
N ILE A 61 38.60 17.53 -10.55
CA ILE A 61 39.85 17.84 -11.25
C ILE A 61 39.95 16.92 -12.48
N ILE A 62 40.02 17.52 -13.67
CA ILE A 62 40.11 16.78 -14.93
C ILE A 62 41.55 16.85 -15.42
N THR A 63 42.17 15.70 -15.67
CA THR A 63 43.58 15.63 -16.12
C THR A 63 43.75 16.26 -17.50
N ASP A 64 42.87 15.93 -18.45
CA ASP A 64 42.78 16.57 -19.76
C ASP A 64 41.36 17.13 -20.00
N PRO A 65 41.14 18.45 -19.80
CA PRO A 65 39.85 19.09 -20.02
C PRO A 65 39.50 19.29 -21.51
N ALA A 66 40.41 18.98 -22.44
CA ALA A 66 40.08 18.97 -23.87
C ALA A 66 39.21 17.76 -24.26
N VAL A 67 39.25 16.67 -23.47
CA VAL A 67 38.51 15.42 -23.73
C VAL A 67 37.09 15.44 -23.17
N VAL A 68 36.89 15.92 -21.93
CA VAL A 68 35.57 16.04 -21.28
C VAL A 68 35.41 17.34 -20.50
N SER A 69 34.17 17.69 -20.15
CA SER A 69 33.88 18.64 -19.07
C SER A 69 32.88 18.05 -18.08
N VAL A 70 33.01 18.45 -16.81
CA VAL A 70 32.10 18.09 -15.72
C VAL A 70 31.38 19.35 -15.24
N SER A 71 30.05 19.30 -15.15
CA SER A 71 29.25 20.41 -14.61
C SER A 71 29.31 20.45 -13.07
N ARG A 72 28.82 21.53 -12.46
CA ARG A 72 28.66 21.62 -11.00
C ARG A 72 27.70 20.59 -10.41
N ASP A 73 26.80 20.06 -11.23
CA ASP A 73 25.86 19.01 -10.83
C ASP A 73 26.41 17.60 -11.11
N GLY A 74 27.68 17.46 -11.49
CA GLY A 74 28.33 16.17 -11.76
C GLY A 74 28.05 15.58 -13.15
N VAL A 75 27.49 16.36 -14.09
CA VAL A 75 27.21 15.86 -15.44
C VAL A 75 28.46 15.96 -16.31
N VAL A 76 28.97 14.81 -16.75
CA VAL A 76 30.11 14.66 -17.65
C VAL A 76 29.63 14.72 -19.10
N ARG A 77 30.26 15.58 -19.93
CA ARG A 77 29.98 15.71 -21.36
C ARG A 77 31.26 15.58 -22.19
N PRO A 78 31.20 14.91 -23.36
CA PRO A 78 32.35 14.72 -24.24
C PRO A 78 32.68 16.01 -24.99
N ARG A 79 33.98 16.24 -25.23
CA ARG A 79 34.52 17.38 -26.01
C ARG A 79 35.35 16.93 -27.21
N ALA A 80 36.21 15.93 -27.01
CA ALA A 80 37.04 15.33 -28.06
C ALA A 80 37.24 13.84 -27.77
N ASN A 81 37.59 13.06 -28.80
CA ASN A 81 37.97 11.66 -28.62
C ASN A 81 39.29 11.57 -27.83
N GLY A 82 39.39 10.62 -26.91
CA GLY A 82 40.59 10.44 -26.08
C GLY A 82 40.30 9.68 -24.79
N VAL A 83 41.33 9.51 -23.97
CA VAL A 83 41.24 8.95 -22.62
C VAL A 83 41.72 10.02 -21.65
N THR A 84 40.97 10.25 -20.59
CA THR A 84 41.29 11.22 -19.53
C THR A 84 40.83 10.67 -18.19
N THR A 85 41.16 11.36 -17.10
CA THR A 85 40.70 10.98 -15.76
C THR A 85 40.02 12.15 -15.06
N ILE A 86 39.01 11.82 -14.26
CA ILE A 86 38.31 12.74 -13.36
C ILE A 86 38.69 12.34 -11.93
N ARG A 87 39.20 13.28 -11.15
CA ARG A 87 39.63 13.07 -9.76
C ARG A 87 38.78 13.89 -8.79
N LEU A 88 38.41 13.28 -7.67
CA LEU A 88 37.79 13.92 -6.51
C LEU A 88 38.46 13.39 -5.23
N GLY A 89 39.19 14.25 -4.53
CA GLY A 89 40.07 13.82 -3.43
C GLY A 89 41.14 12.84 -3.93
N GLU A 90 41.23 11.67 -3.30
CA GLU A 90 42.13 10.58 -3.68
C GLU A 90 41.53 9.63 -4.73
N THR A 91 40.23 9.76 -5.02
CA THR A 91 39.52 8.85 -5.93
C THR A 91 39.59 9.36 -7.36
N THR A 92 39.95 8.47 -8.28
CA THR A 92 40.11 8.77 -9.70
C THR A 92 39.25 7.82 -10.54
N VAL A 93 38.60 8.36 -11.57
CA VAL A 93 37.78 7.61 -12.53
C VAL A 93 38.36 7.82 -13.92
N GLU A 94 38.55 6.73 -14.66
CA GLU A 94 38.96 6.78 -16.06
C GLU A 94 37.74 7.00 -16.97
N VAL A 95 37.90 7.90 -17.95
CA VAL A 95 36.89 8.21 -18.95
C VAL A 95 37.46 8.07 -20.34
N THR A 96 36.82 7.22 -21.15
CA THR A 96 37.14 7.08 -22.57
C THR A 96 36.06 7.75 -23.41
N VAL A 97 36.44 8.62 -24.34
CA VAL A 97 35.53 9.28 -25.28
C VAL A 97 35.83 8.84 -26.71
N LYS A 98 34.80 8.39 -27.43
CA LYS A 98 34.88 7.94 -28.83
C LYS A 98 33.78 8.58 -29.67
N GLY A 99 33.95 8.63 -30.99
CA GLY A 99 32.87 8.97 -31.94
C GLY A 99 32.34 10.41 -31.91
N VAL A 100 33.01 11.39 -31.26
CA VAL A 100 32.50 12.77 -31.14
C VAL A 100 32.35 13.47 -32.50
N GLN A 101 33.18 13.12 -33.48
CA GLN A 101 33.19 13.71 -34.82
C GLN A 101 32.08 13.18 -35.74
N SER A 102 31.41 12.08 -35.37
CA SER A 102 30.36 11.45 -36.17
C SER A 102 29.10 11.30 -35.31
N PRO A 103 28.32 12.39 -35.13
CA PRO A 103 27.12 12.33 -34.29
C PRO A 103 26.13 11.32 -34.88
N ALA A 104 25.74 10.32 -34.07
CA ALA A 104 24.71 9.37 -34.46
C ALA A 104 23.37 10.10 -34.68
N PRO A 105 22.49 9.66 -35.60
CA PRO A 105 21.14 10.21 -35.71
C PRO A 105 20.37 10.06 -34.40
N VAL A 106 19.42 10.94 -34.11
CA VAL A 106 18.53 10.86 -32.95
C VAL A 106 17.67 9.61 -33.05
N SER A 107 17.68 8.81 -31.99
CA SER A 107 16.82 7.63 -31.90
C SER A 107 15.37 8.03 -31.61
N PHE A 108 14.45 7.60 -32.47
CA PHE A 108 13.02 7.73 -32.17
C PHE A 108 12.66 6.99 -30.87
N ARG A 109 13.11 5.73 -30.74
CA ARG A 109 12.76 4.88 -29.60
C ARG A 109 13.48 5.30 -28.32
N HIS A 110 14.79 5.54 -28.37
CA HIS A 110 15.64 5.71 -27.18
C HIS A 110 15.86 7.17 -26.78
N GLU A 111 15.48 8.14 -27.60
CA GLU A 111 15.66 9.56 -27.29
C GLU A 111 14.34 10.33 -27.43
N THR A 112 13.68 10.29 -28.60
CA THR A 112 12.46 11.07 -28.88
C THR A 112 11.28 10.68 -27.97
N LEU A 113 10.93 9.39 -27.90
CA LEU A 113 9.84 8.91 -27.05
C LEU A 113 10.09 9.18 -25.55
N PRO A 114 11.28 8.88 -24.98
CA PRO A 114 11.62 9.28 -23.62
C PRO A 114 11.45 10.77 -23.34
N VAL A 115 11.87 11.64 -24.27
CA VAL A 115 11.67 13.09 -24.11
C VAL A 115 10.18 13.44 -24.02
N LEU A 116 9.33 12.87 -24.89
CA LEU A 116 7.88 13.13 -24.84
C LEU A 116 7.27 12.66 -23.50
N SER A 117 7.68 11.50 -23.00
CA SER A 117 7.25 10.99 -21.70
C SER A 117 7.74 11.85 -20.55
N ARG A 118 8.99 12.30 -20.58
CA ARG A 118 9.60 13.20 -19.59
C ARG A 118 8.95 14.57 -19.52
N LEU A 119 8.48 15.11 -20.64
CA LEU A 119 7.72 16.35 -20.70
C LEU A 119 6.25 16.18 -20.27
N GLY A 120 5.81 14.93 -20.04
CA GLY A 120 4.44 14.58 -19.69
C GLY A 120 3.46 14.61 -20.88
N CYS A 121 3.95 14.67 -22.12
CA CYS A 121 3.11 14.72 -23.32
C CYS A 121 2.28 13.44 -23.49
N SER A 122 2.90 12.28 -23.25
CA SER A 122 2.28 10.95 -23.29
C SER A 122 1.67 10.52 -21.93
N ALA A 123 1.48 11.44 -20.98
CA ALA A 123 0.79 11.12 -19.73
C ALA A 123 -0.71 10.92 -19.95
N GLY A 124 -1.36 10.13 -19.08
CA GLY A 124 -2.80 9.85 -19.15
C GLY A 124 -3.68 11.10 -19.00
N SER A 125 -3.18 12.15 -18.35
CA SER A 125 -3.85 13.46 -18.25
C SER A 125 -3.74 14.30 -19.54
N CYS A 126 -2.92 13.89 -20.51
CA CYS A 126 -2.60 14.61 -21.74
C CYS A 126 -2.89 13.73 -22.97
N HIS A 127 -1.92 13.51 -23.86
CA HIS A 127 -2.14 12.77 -25.11
C HIS A 127 -2.06 11.25 -24.92
N GLY A 128 -1.59 10.77 -23.77
CA GLY A 128 -1.57 9.35 -23.41
C GLY A 128 -2.90 8.81 -22.87
N SER A 129 -3.98 9.62 -22.90
CA SER A 129 -5.32 9.14 -22.55
C SER A 129 -5.84 8.19 -23.64
N PRO A 130 -6.80 7.28 -23.33
CA PRO A 130 -7.34 6.33 -24.31
C PRO A 130 -7.85 6.96 -25.62
N HIS A 131 -8.40 8.18 -25.52
CA HIS A 131 -8.91 8.96 -26.66
C HIS A 131 -7.96 10.06 -27.14
N GLY A 132 -6.81 10.25 -26.49
CA GLY A 132 -5.95 11.41 -26.68
C GLY A 132 -6.65 12.73 -26.34
N LYS A 133 -6.07 13.84 -26.82
CA LYS A 133 -6.63 15.20 -26.72
C LYS A 133 -6.40 15.97 -28.02
N GLY A 134 -7.40 16.73 -28.46
CA GLY A 134 -7.30 17.57 -29.66
C GLY A 134 -6.94 16.78 -30.92
N SER A 135 -7.56 15.61 -31.12
CA SER A 135 -7.26 14.67 -32.21
C SER A 135 -5.80 14.22 -32.27
N PHE A 136 -5.08 14.28 -31.15
CA PHE A 136 -3.72 13.80 -31.02
C PHE A 136 -3.63 12.83 -29.84
N ARG A 137 -3.25 11.59 -30.15
CA ARG A 137 -3.17 10.49 -29.18
C ARG A 137 -1.82 9.82 -29.28
N LEU A 138 -1.13 9.75 -28.16
CA LEU A 138 0.05 8.92 -27.97
C LEU A 138 -0.35 7.70 -27.14
N SER A 139 0.43 6.64 -27.22
CA SER A 139 0.37 5.54 -26.26
C SER A 139 0.72 6.06 -24.86
N LEU A 140 0.14 5.46 -23.82
CA LEU A 140 0.39 5.87 -22.45
C LEU A 140 1.89 5.70 -22.14
N ARG A 141 2.55 6.81 -21.81
CA ARG A 141 3.99 6.89 -21.51
C ARG A 141 4.91 6.38 -22.62
N ALA A 142 4.43 6.41 -23.86
CA ALA A 142 5.16 5.97 -25.03
C ALA A 142 5.51 4.46 -25.04
N PHE A 143 4.63 3.62 -24.49
CA PHE A 143 4.81 2.17 -24.42
C PHE A 143 4.55 1.43 -25.74
N ASP A 144 3.94 2.07 -26.74
CA ASP A 144 3.75 1.52 -28.08
C ASP A 144 4.42 2.42 -29.13
N PRO A 145 5.72 2.20 -29.42
CA PRO A 145 6.46 2.96 -30.41
C PRO A 145 5.87 2.89 -31.83
N ALA A 146 5.21 1.79 -32.19
CA ALA A 146 4.65 1.64 -33.53
C ALA A 146 3.43 2.57 -33.70
N LEU A 147 2.52 2.56 -32.74
CA LEU A 147 1.39 3.49 -32.69
C LEU A 147 1.88 4.95 -32.64
N ASP A 148 2.81 5.25 -31.73
CA ASP A 148 3.32 6.62 -31.57
C ASP A 148 4.00 7.14 -32.83
N GLY A 149 4.74 6.28 -33.53
CA GLY A 149 5.40 6.62 -34.79
C GLY A 149 4.39 6.99 -35.87
N LEU A 150 3.34 6.19 -36.03
CA LEU A 150 2.24 6.47 -36.96
C LEU A 150 1.59 7.82 -36.66
N THR A 151 1.26 8.07 -35.38
CA THR A 151 0.60 9.32 -34.97
C THR A 151 1.50 10.53 -35.18
N LEU A 152 2.78 10.44 -34.83
CA LEU A 152 3.70 11.57 -34.89
C LEU A 152 4.08 11.93 -36.33
N VAL A 153 4.28 10.93 -37.19
CA VAL A 153 4.85 11.13 -38.53
C VAL A 153 3.81 11.08 -39.64
N SER A 154 2.77 10.24 -39.53
CA SER A 154 1.86 9.93 -40.66
C SER A 154 0.45 10.51 -40.51
N GLU A 155 -0.13 10.49 -39.32
CA GLU A 155 -1.51 10.95 -39.11
C GLU A 155 -1.70 12.45 -39.42
N GLU A 156 -2.93 12.83 -39.78
CA GLU A 156 -3.30 14.21 -40.13
C GLU A 156 -2.37 14.81 -41.21
N LEU A 157 -2.05 14.01 -42.22
CA LEU A 157 -1.19 14.39 -43.35
C LEU A 157 0.22 14.83 -42.91
N GLY A 158 0.75 14.26 -41.82
CA GLY A 158 2.11 14.55 -41.34
C GLY A 158 2.30 15.94 -40.74
N ARG A 159 1.22 16.68 -40.45
CA ARG A 159 1.29 18.08 -39.95
C ARG A 159 2.04 18.26 -38.63
N ARG A 160 2.31 17.18 -37.89
CA ARG A 160 2.96 17.20 -36.58
C ARG A 160 4.48 17.31 -36.70
N THR A 161 5.06 16.78 -37.77
CA THR A 161 6.50 16.79 -38.06
C THR A 161 6.73 17.35 -39.46
N ASN A 162 7.03 18.64 -39.56
CA ASN A 162 7.38 19.27 -40.83
C ASN A 162 8.86 19.02 -41.13
N LEU A 163 9.13 18.11 -42.06
CA LEU A 163 10.51 17.70 -42.40
C LEU A 163 11.28 18.77 -43.19
N ILE A 164 10.59 19.71 -43.84
CA ILE A 164 11.21 20.78 -44.64
C ILE A 164 11.59 21.96 -43.73
N GLU A 165 10.67 22.36 -42.85
CA GLU A 165 10.86 23.43 -41.88
C GLU A 165 10.60 22.90 -40.45
N PRO A 166 11.59 22.21 -39.83
CA PRO A 166 11.43 21.56 -38.53
C PRO A 166 10.85 22.47 -37.45
N ASP A 167 11.27 23.74 -37.41
CA ASP A 167 10.80 24.74 -36.46
C ASP A 167 9.30 25.07 -36.56
N LYS A 168 8.65 24.77 -37.70
CA LYS A 168 7.20 24.93 -37.92
C LYS A 168 6.38 23.69 -37.53
N SER A 169 7.02 22.64 -37.02
CA SER A 169 6.34 21.42 -36.59
C SER A 169 5.41 21.70 -35.41
N LEU A 170 4.15 21.26 -35.47
CA LEU A 170 3.23 21.40 -34.34
C LEU A 170 3.76 20.70 -33.08
N LEU A 171 4.56 19.63 -33.24
CA LEU A 171 5.23 18.95 -32.13
C LEU A 171 6.18 19.86 -31.34
N LEU A 172 6.70 20.93 -31.95
CA LEU A 172 7.53 21.94 -31.29
C LEU A 172 6.74 23.18 -30.89
N LEU A 173 5.85 23.66 -31.78
CA LEU A 173 5.14 24.92 -31.59
C LEU A 173 4.09 24.87 -30.46
N LYS A 174 3.37 23.75 -30.32
CA LYS A 174 2.34 23.58 -29.28
C LYS A 174 2.95 23.57 -27.87
N PRO A 175 3.91 22.69 -27.53
CA PRO A 175 4.45 22.63 -26.17
C PRO A 175 5.32 23.84 -25.80
N THR A 176 5.83 24.60 -26.78
CA THR A 176 6.49 25.90 -26.53
C THR A 176 5.51 27.06 -26.41
N THR A 177 4.22 26.83 -26.63
CA THR A 177 3.14 27.84 -26.69
C THR A 177 3.32 28.91 -27.75
N ALA A 178 4.18 28.66 -28.76
CA ALA A 178 4.26 29.50 -29.96
C ALA A 178 2.97 29.44 -30.79
N VAL A 179 2.20 28.36 -30.64
CA VAL A 179 0.78 28.29 -30.99
C VAL A 179 -0.03 27.82 -29.79
N SER A 180 -1.32 28.19 -29.74
CA SER A 180 -2.19 27.89 -28.59
C SER A 180 -2.21 26.38 -28.27
N HIS A 181 -1.97 26.05 -27.01
CA HIS A 181 -1.95 24.68 -26.50
C HIS A 181 -2.64 24.65 -25.14
N GLU A 182 -3.77 23.93 -25.06
CA GLU A 182 -4.56 23.81 -23.83
C GLU A 182 -3.78 23.18 -22.67
N GLY A 183 -2.83 22.29 -22.97
CA GLY A 183 -1.93 21.69 -21.97
C GLY A 183 -0.90 22.67 -21.39
N GLY A 184 -0.88 23.93 -21.83
CA GLY A 184 0.07 24.95 -21.39
C GLY A 184 1.50 24.74 -21.92
N LYS A 185 2.44 25.50 -21.37
CA LYS A 185 3.87 25.38 -21.73
C LYS A 185 4.46 24.11 -21.12
N LYS A 186 5.05 23.27 -21.97
CA LYS A 186 5.73 22.02 -21.60
C LYS A 186 7.20 21.99 -22.00
N LEU A 187 7.57 22.76 -23.02
CA LEU A 187 8.89 22.76 -23.64
C LEU A 187 9.47 24.17 -23.73
N ASP A 188 10.75 24.33 -23.43
CA ASP A 188 11.49 25.58 -23.59
C ASP A 188 12.35 25.51 -24.85
N LYS A 189 12.37 26.58 -25.65
CA LYS A 189 13.09 26.61 -26.95
C LYS A 189 14.61 26.42 -26.81
N GLU A 190 15.17 26.86 -25.68
CA GLU A 190 16.59 26.74 -25.37
C GLU A 190 16.93 25.42 -24.65
N SER A 191 15.96 24.51 -24.48
CA SER A 191 16.18 23.27 -23.73
C SER A 191 16.85 22.18 -24.59
N PRO A 192 17.63 21.27 -23.98
CA PRO A 192 18.17 20.11 -24.67
C PRO A 192 17.09 19.23 -25.32
N GLU A 193 15.93 19.11 -24.67
CA GLU A 193 14.77 18.38 -25.19
C GLU A 193 14.24 18.99 -26.49
N TYR A 194 14.19 20.33 -26.60
CA TYR A 194 13.78 21.00 -27.84
C TYR A 194 14.78 20.73 -28.96
N ALA A 195 16.07 20.89 -28.67
CA ALA A 195 17.13 20.62 -29.64
C ALA A 195 17.10 19.17 -30.13
N LEU A 196 16.82 18.21 -29.24
CA LEU A 196 16.70 16.80 -29.56
C LEU A 196 15.51 16.52 -30.50
N LEU A 197 14.30 16.96 -30.12
CA LEU A 197 13.10 16.76 -30.94
C LEU A 197 13.23 17.44 -32.31
N ARG A 198 13.78 18.65 -32.34
CA ARG A 198 14.05 19.38 -33.59
C ARG A 198 15.05 18.64 -34.47
N SER A 199 16.12 18.09 -33.89
CA SER A 199 17.14 17.34 -34.63
C SER A 199 16.54 16.06 -35.23
N TRP A 200 15.74 15.31 -34.47
CA TRP A 200 15.03 14.15 -34.98
C TRP A 200 14.14 14.47 -36.19
N ILE A 201 13.38 15.58 -36.13
CA ILE A 201 12.55 16.04 -37.26
C ILE A 201 13.42 16.42 -38.45
N ALA A 202 14.49 17.18 -38.22
CA ALA A 202 15.42 17.63 -39.27
C ALA A 202 16.17 16.47 -39.94
N GLU A 203 16.37 15.36 -39.23
CA GLU A 203 16.96 14.11 -39.73
C GLU A 203 15.95 13.23 -40.46
N GLY A 204 14.73 13.73 -40.72
CA GLY A 204 13.70 13.04 -41.48
C GLY A 204 12.67 12.27 -40.64
N ALA A 205 12.65 12.47 -39.31
CA ALA A 205 11.73 11.82 -38.38
C ALA A 205 11.70 10.28 -38.50
N ALA A 206 12.86 9.67 -38.75
CA ALA A 206 12.98 8.23 -38.93
C ALA A 206 12.52 7.46 -37.68
N LEU A 207 11.65 6.46 -37.87
CA LEU A 207 11.07 5.65 -36.78
C LEU A 207 11.97 4.50 -36.32
N ARG A 208 12.86 4.01 -37.19
CA ARG A 208 13.74 2.86 -36.90
C ARG A 208 15.07 3.00 -37.63
N LYS A 209 16.16 2.61 -36.97
CA LYS A 209 17.43 2.27 -37.65
C LYS A 209 17.46 0.76 -37.93
N GLU A 210 17.91 0.34 -39.11
CA GLU A 210 17.85 -1.05 -39.59
C GLU A 210 18.49 -2.08 -38.62
N GLN A 211 19.36 -1.65 -37.69
CA GLN A 211 20.09 -2.50 -36.72
C GLN A 211 20.13 -1.89 -35.30
N GLU A 212 19.04 -1.27 -34.83
CA GLU A 212 19.03 -0.67 -33.48
C GLU A 212 18.90 -1.71 -32.36
N SER A 213 19.83 -1.69 -31.39
CA SER A 213 19.78 -2.49 -30.16
C SER A 213 18.54 -2.16 -29.33
N THR A 214 17.94 -3.14 -28.65
CA THR A 214 16.76 -2.91 -27.80
C THR A 214 17.17 -2.71 -26.34
N CYS A 215 16.57 -1.74 -25.67
CA CYS A 215 16.71 -1.61 -24.20
C CYS A 215 16.12 -2.85 -23.52
N THR A 216 16.86 -3.46 -22.59
CA THR A 216 16.47 -4.68 -21.86
C THR A 216 16.17 -4.43 -20.39
N GLY A 217 16.49 -3.23 -19.88
CA GLY A 217 16.26 -2.86 -18.49
C GLY A 217 16.95 -1.56 -18.13
N ILE A 218 16.64 -1.05 -16.94
CA ILE A 218 17.31 0.12 -16.36
C ILE A 218 17.79 -0.19 -14.95
N GLU A 219 18.79 0.57 -14.50
CA GLU A 219 19.30 0.52 -13.14
C GLU A 219 19.37 1.93 -12.59
N ILE A 220 18.78 2.15 -11.41
CA ILE A 220 18.92 3.38 -10.65
C ILE A 220 20.11 3.25 -9.69
N TYR A 221 21.00 4.24 -9.69
CA TYR A 221 22.11 4.31 -8.74
C TYR A 221 22.04 5.60 -7.92
N PRO A 222 22.19 5.55 -6.59
CA PRO A 222 22.39 4.35 -5.75
C PRO A 222 21.16 3.43 -5.69
N SER A 223 21.35 2.12 -5.84
CA SER A 223 20.23 1.16 -5.82
C SER A 223 19.81 0.75 -4.40
N SER A 224 20.76 0.71 -3.47
CA SER A 224 20.52 0.33 -2.07
C SER A 224 19.77 1.41 -1.30
N ALA A 225 18.86 1.00 -0.40
CA ALA A 225 18.22 1.92 0.53
C ALA A 225 19.26 2.69 1.37
N ARG A 226 19.05 4.01 1.54
CA ARG A 226 19.96 4.88 2.30
C ARG A 226 19.23 5.60 3.43
N VAL A 227 19.95 5.82 4.53
CA VAL A 227 19.54 6.69 5.63
C VAL A 227 20.33 7.98 5.52
N LEU A 228 19.62 9.11 5.38
CA LEU A 228 20.21 10.43 5.19
C LEU A 228 19.83 11.32 6.37
N HIS A 229 20.78 12.11 6.87
CA HIS A 229 20.60 12.93 8.06
C HIS A 229 20.55 14.41 7.71
N PHE A 230 19.60 15.15 8.29
CA PHE A 230 19.60 16.62 8.20
C PHE A 230 20.85 17.21 8.88
N PRO A 231 21.46 18.27 8.32
CA PRO A 231 21.04 19.04 7.13
C PRO A 231 21.47 18.43 5.78
N ASP A 232 22.29 17.38 5.77
CA ASP A 232 22.79 16.67 4.58
C ASP A 232 21.76 15.69 3.97
N ALA A 233 20.49 16.09 3.95
CA ALA A 233 19.35 15.29 3.51
C ALA A 233 19.15 15.38 1.98
N LYS A 234 20.18 15.07 1.18
CA LYS A 234 20.15 15.20 -0.29
C LYS A 234 20.76 13.98 -0.97
N GLN A 235 20.28 13.63 -2.17
CA GLN A 235 20.79 12.51 -2.95
C GLN A 235 20.65 12.79 -4.46
N GLN A 236 21.74 12.73 -5.22
CA GLN A 236 21.70 12.68 -6.68
C GLN A 236 21.58 11.23 -7.14
N PHE A 237 20.69 10.94 -8.08
CA PHE A 237 20.58 9.64 -8.74
C PHE A 237 21.10 9.68 -10.16
N SER A 238 21.61 8.55 -10.65
CA SER A 238 21.80 8.28 -12.07
C SER A 238 20.93 7.09 -12.49
N VAL A 239 20.58 7.04 -13.78
CA VAL A 239 19.81 5.94 -14.37
C VAL A 239 20.58 5.44 -15.57
N HIS A 240 20.92 4.16 -15.57
CA HIS A 240 21.65 3.52 -16.67
C HIS A 240 20.74 2.50 -17.37
N ALA A 241 20.63 2.57 -18.69
CA ALA A 241 19.91 1.62 -19.51
C ALA A 241 20.87 0.56 -20.06
N ASN A 242 20.44 -0.70 -20.01
CA ASN A 242 21.15 -1.85 -20.59
C ASN A 242 20.52 -2.20 -21.95
N PHE A 243 21.34 -2.60 -22.92
CA PHE A 243 20.90 -2.89 -24.30
C PHE A 243 21.26 -4.31 -24.72
N SER A 244 20.52 -4.84 -25.71
CA SER A 244 20.68 -6.21 -26.24
C SER A 244 22.03 -6.48 -26.91
N ASP A 245 22.78 -5.44 -27.28
CA ASP A 245 24.15 -5.53 -27.80
C ASP A 245 25.22 -5.56 -26.69
N GLY A 246 24.80 -5.61 -25.43
CA GLY A 246 25.68 -5.57 -24.25
C GLY A 246 26.15 -4.17 -23.88
N THR A 247 25.75 -3.12 -24.61
CA THR A 247 26.10 -1.74 -24.24
C THR A 247 25.26 -1.24 -23.07
N ARG A 248 25.84 -0.32 -22.30
CA ARG A 248 25.18 0.38 -21.18
C ARG A 248 25.32 1.88 -21.39
N ARG A 249 24.23 2.61 -21.24
CA ARG A 249 24.20 4.08 -21.46
C ARG A 249 23.55 4.78 -20.29
N ASP A 250 24.09 5.92 -19.89
CA ASP A 250 23.44 6.80 -18.94
C ASP A 250 22.27 7.52 -19.63
N VAL A 251 21.07 7.31 -19.09
CA VAL A 251 19.81 7.88 -19.56
C VAL A 251 19.18 8.78 -18.49
N THR A 252 19.95 9.23 -17.49
CA THR A 252 19.48 10.08 -16.38
C THR A 252 18.76 11.32 -16.89
N HIS A 253 19.29 11.93 -17.96
CA HIS A 253 18.73 13.13 -18.58
C HIS A 253 17.42 12.87 -19.36
N LEU A 254 17.11 11.61 -19.66
CA LEU A 254 15.89 11.16 -20.36
C LEU A 254 14.88 10.49 -19.42
N ALA A 255 15.33 10.03 -18.25
CA ALA A 255 14.50 9.34 -17.29
C ALA A 255 13.43 10.26 -16.67
N VAL A 256 12.33 9.70 -16.19
CA VAL A 256 11.32 10.40 -15.39
C VAL A 256 11.52 10.01 -13.93
N PHE A 257 11.65 11.00 -13.05
CA PHE A 257 11.77 10.78 -11.62
C PHE A 257 10.50 11.22 -10.89
N GLU A 258 10.04 10.39 -9.96
CA GLU A 258 8.87 10.65 -9.12
C GLU A 258 9.21 10.32 -7.64
N SER A 259 8.59 11.05 -6.72
CA SER A 259 8.63 10.75 -5.28
C SER A 259 7.30 10.15 -4.86
N SER A 260 7.33 9.06 -4.09
CA SER A 260 6.10 8.42 -3.58
C SER A 260 5.38 9.29 -2.54
N ASN A 261 6.09 10.24 -1.91
CA ASN A 261 5.51 11.19 -0.96
C ASN A 261 6.29 12.51 -0.98
N SER A 262 5.71 13.52 -1.63
CA SER A 262 6.31 14.86 -1.76
C SER A 262 6.38 15.64 -0.45
N LYS A 263 5.65 15.25 0.61
CA LYS A 263 5.82 15.85 1.95
C LYS A 263 7.14 15.43 2.60
N VAL A 264 7.61 14.22 2.30
CA VAL A 264 8.87 13.69 2.84
C VAL A 264 10.06 14.12 2.00
N ALA A 265 9.97 14.03 0.67
CA ALA A 265 11.03 14.48 -0.22
C ALA A 265 10.53 14.85 -1.62
N GLU A 266 11.19 15.83 -2.23
CA GLU A 266 11.00 16.21 -3.62
C GLU A 266 12.16 15.70 -4.49
N VAL A 267 11.87 15.40 -5.77
CA VAL A 267 12.87 15.00 -6.76
C VAL A 267 12.82 15.90 -7.98
N SER A 268 13.98 16.40 -8.41
CA SER A 268 14.11 17.20 -9.62
C SER A 268 14.08 16.34 -10.88
N ARG A 269 13.87 16.97 -12.04
CA ARG A 269 13.96 16.28 -13.34
C ARG A 269 15.35 15.68 -13.58
N GLN A 270 16.40 16.19 -12.93
CA GLN A 270 17.76 15.68 -13.07
C GLN A 270 18.04 14.50 -12.12
N GLY A 271 17.06 14.04 -11.33
CA GLY A 271 17.26 12.97 -10.35
C GLY A 271 17.86 13.46 -9.03
N PHE A 272 17.79 14.76 -8.74
CA PHE A 272 18.27 15.32 -7.47
C PHE A 272 17.15 15.36 -6.44
N VAL A 273 17.32 14.61 -5.35
CA VAL A 273 16.36 14.51 -4.25
C VAL A 273 16.74 15.42 -3.11
N SER A 274 15.75 16.13 -2.55
CA SER A 274 15.89 16.93 -1.33
C SER A 274 14.85 16.49 -0.30
N GLY A 275 15.32 16.08 0.88
CA GLY A 275 14.47 15.74 2.01
C GLY A 275 13.85 17.00 2.65
N ILE A 276 12.60 16.89 3.06
CA ILE A 276 11.78 17.96 3.65
C ILE A 276 11.46 17.58 5.11
N GLU A 277 10.77 16.45 5.31
CA GLU A 277 10.40 15.91 6.62
C GLU A 277 11.22 14.66 6.96
N ARG A 278 11.19 14.24 8.24
CA ARG A 278 11.73 12.93 8.65
C ARG A 278 10.77 11.82 8.22
N GLY A 279 11.30 10.73 7.70
CA GLY A 279 10.48 9.60 7.24
C GLY A 279 11.09 8.83 6.07
N GLY A 280 10.43 7.74 5.68
CA GLY A 280 10.75 6.93 4.51
C GLY A 280 10.00 7.40 3.26
N VAL A 281 10.64 7.30 2.10
CA VAL A 281 10.05 7.60 0.79
C VAL A 281 10.68 6.71 -0.29
N ALA A 282 9.89 6.32 -1.29
CA ALA A 282 10.40 5.70 -2.51
C ALA A 282 10.66 6.76 -3.58
N ILE A 283 11.84 6.65 -4.21
CA ILE A 283 12.19 7.42 -5.40
C ILE A 283 12.09 6.47 -6.58
N ILE A 284 11.30 6.88 -7.58
CA ILE A 284 10.94 6.06 -8.73
C ILE A 284 11.63 6.67 -9.94
N ALA A 285 12.29 5.83 -10.74
CA ALA A 285 12.87 6.20 -12.02
C ALA A 285 12.22 5.39 -13.14
N ARG A 286 11.95 6.05 -14.27
CA ARG A 286 11.36 5.43 -15.44
C ARG A 286 12.10 5.81 -16.69
N TYR A 287 12.24 4.87 -17.60
CA TYR A 287 12.72 5.13 -18.95
C TYR A 287 12.18 4.04 -19.87
N LEU A 288 11.45 4.45 -20.91
CA LEU A 288 10.61 3.56 -21.73
C LEU A 288 9.62 2.78 -20.84
N GLU A 289 9.35 1.51 -21.14
CA GLU A 289 8.52 0.62 -20.34
C GLU A 289 9.13 0.25 -18.97
N PHE A 290 10.40 0.55 -18.72
CA PHE A 290 11.09 0.10 -17.51
C PHE A 290 10.88 1.07 -16.35
N ILE A 291 10.66 0.49 -15.17
CA ILE A 291 10.50 1.17 -13.89
C ILE A 291 11.44 0.54 -12.86
N GLU A 292 12.17 1.38 -12.16
CA GLU A 292 12.96 1.03 -10.98
C GLU A 292 12.61 1.95 -9.82
N SER A 293 12.81 1.49 -8.60
CA SER A 293 12.67 2.34 -7.42
C SER A 293 13.73 2.01 -6.36
N THR A 294 14.01 2.99 -5.50
CA THR A 294 14.81 2.79 -4.30
C THR A 294 14.22 3.57 -3.13
N SER A 295 14.55 3.19 -1.90
CA SER A 295 14.00 3.82 -0.69
C SER A 295 15.03 4.70 0.00
N LEU A 296 14.62 5.90 0.38
CA LEU A 296 15.39 6.80 1.25
C LEU A 296 14.67 6.93 2.59
N THR A 297 15.44 7.00 3.68
CA THR A 297 14.94 7.39 5.00
C THR A 297 15.64 8.66 5.44
N PHE A 298 14.88 9.72 5.68
CA PHE A 298 15.38 10.99 6.19
C PHE A 298 15.25 11.04 7.71
N VAL A 299 16.35 11.31 8.40
CA VAL A 299 16.44 11.37 9.86
C VAL A 299 16.80 12.78 10.29
N ARG A 300 16.01 13.33 11.21
CA ARG A 300 16.23 14.64 11.83
C ARG A 300 16.53 14.45 13.31
N LYS A 301 17.48 15.23 13.83
CA LYS A 301 17.68 15.34 15.27
C LYS A 301 16.57 16.21 15.85
N ILE A 302 15.84 15.68 16.83
CA ILE A 302 14.79 16.31 17.59
C ILE A 302 15.39 16.72 18.94
N ASP A 303 15.26 18.00 19.27
CA ASP A 303 15.79 18.52 20.51
C ASP A 303 15.06 17.92 21.72
N GLY A 304 15.83 17.55 22.74
CA GLY A 304 15.32 16.90 23.95
C GLY A 304 14.92 15.43 23.79
N PHE A 305 15.02 14.84 22.59
CA PHE A 305 14.70 13.42 22.41
C PHE A 305 15.74 12.52 23.07
N GLU A 306 15.28 11.70 24.01
CA GLU A 306 16.04 10.61 24.60
C GLU A 306 15.25 9.31 24.48
N TRP A 307 15.92 8.25 24.04
CA TRP A 307 15.29 6.94 23.95
C TRP A 307 15.15 6.33 25.34
N ALA A 308 13.91 6.19 25.81
CA ALA A 308 13.62 5.42 27.01
C ALA A 308 13.69 3.93 26.68
N ASP A 309 14.63 3.20 27.28
CA ASP A 309 14.75 1.76 27.07
C ASP A 309 13.49 1.05 27.57
N ARG A 310 12.78 0.42 26.62
CA ARG A 310 11.59 -0.40 26.88
C ARG A 310 11.88 -1.82 26.47
N LYS A 311 11.55 -2.77 27.34
CA LYS A 311 11.66 -4.19 27.03
C LYS A 311 10.59 -4.55 25.99
N PRO A 312 10.96 -5.04 24.79
CA PRO A 312 9.99 -5.52 23.82
C PRO A 312 9.24 -6.74 24.38
N ALA A 313 7.94 -6.86 24.08
CA ALA A 313 7.17 -8.05 24.45
C ALA A 313 7.49 -9.22 23.50
N ASN A 314 7.70 -8.93 22.22
CA ASN A 314 8.12 -9.88 21.19
C ASN A 314 8.84 -9.16 20.03
N TYR A 315 9.13 -9.90 18.94
CA TYR A 315 9.87 -9.38 17.79
C TYR A 315 9.17 -8.21 17.08
N VAL A 316 7.83 -8.08 17.17
CA VAL A 316 7.10 -6.93 16.61
C VAL A 316 7.65 -5.64 17.19
N ASP A 317 7.73 -5.58 18.52
CA ASP A 317 8.21 -4.40 19.23
C ASP A 317 9.69 -4.12 18.92
N GLU A 318 10.51 -5.16 18.76
CA GLU A 318 11.92 -4.97 18.37
C GLU A 318 12.06 -4.23 17.03
N HIS A 319 11.27 -4.65 16.03
CA HIS A 319 11.30 -4.02 14.70
C HIS A 319 10.66 -2.64 14.70
N VAL A 320 9.57 -2.42 15.44
CA VAL A 320 8.92 -1.12 15.59
C VAL A 320 9.84 -0.16 16.34
N TYR A 321 10.37 -0.54 17.49
CA TYR A 321 11.27 0.30 18.29
C TYR A 321 12.55 0.67 17.55
N ARG A 322 13.13 -0.24 16.76
CA ARG A 322 14.26 0.09 15.90
C ARG A 322 13.94 1.23 14.94
N LYS A 323 12.74 1.20 14.32
CA LYS A 323 12.30 2.24 13.38
C LYS A 323 11.97 3.56 14.10
N LEU A 324 11.25 3.50 15.22
CA LEU A 324 10.91 4.66 16.04
C LEU A 324 12.16 5.35 16.59
N ARG A 325 13.14 4.58 17.08
CA ARG A 325 14.43 5.11 17.55
C ARG A 325 15.22 5.77 16.43
N GLN A 326 15.24 5.18 15.23
CA GLN A 326 15.89 5.77 14.05
C GLN A 326 15.28 7.13 13.66
N LEU A 327 13.95 7.27 13.76
CA LEU A 327 13.22 8.49 13.40
C LEU A 327 12.98 9.45 14.58
N GLN A 328 13.44 9.08 15.77
CA GLN A 328 13.26 9.84 17.01
C GLN A 328 11.80 10.09 17.38
N PHE A 329 10.98 9.04 17.26
CA PHE A 329 9.63 8.99 17.81
C PHE A 329 9.67 8.23 19.15
N ALA A 330 9.14 8.83 20.22
CA ALA A 330 9.02 8.14 21.51
C ALA A 330 7.68 7.39 21.53
N PRO A 331 7.65 6.06 21.76
CA PRO A 331 6.39 5.34 21.80
C PRO A 331 5.51 5.81 22.98
N SER A 332 4.20 5.89 22.77
CA SER A 332 3.24 6.17 23.83
C SER A 332 3.27 5.06 24.89
N GLN A 333 2.84 5.39 26.12
CA GLN A 333 2.82 4.42 27.22
C GLN A 333 1.89 3.25 26.90
N GLN A 334 1.96 2.17 27.68
CA GLN A 334 0.99 1.08 27.56
C GLN A 334 -0.41 1.60 27.94
N SER A 335 -1.43 1.17 27.20
CA SER A 335 -2.82 1.49 27.46
C SER A 335 -3.26 1.02 28.84
N LYS A 336 -4.24 1.72 29.42
CA LYS A 336 -4.87 1.28 30.69
C LYS A 336 -5.77 0.07 30.45
N ASP A 337 -6.14 -0.63 31.51
CA ASP A 337 -6.92 -1.86 31.39
C ASP A 337 -8.31 -1.66 30.75
N LEU A 338 -9.00 -0.56 31.07
CA LEU A 338 -10.30 -0.22 30.49
C LEU A 338 -10.21 0.10 28.99
N GLU A 339 -9.13 0.77 28.57
CA GLU A 339 -8.83 1.04 27.15
C GLU A 339 -8.49 -0.26 26.43
N PHE A 340 -7.63 -1.10 27.02
CA PHE A 340 -7.22 -2.38 26.44
C PHE A 340 -8.39 -3.33 26.25
N ILE A 341 -9.21 -3.56 27.29
CA ILE A 341 -10.33 -4.51 27.22
C ILE A 341 -11.35 -4.07 26.16
N ARG A 342 -11.65 -2.78 26.09
CA ARG A 342 -12.54 -2.23 25.07
C ARG A 342 -12.02 -2.50 23.67
N ARG A 343 -10.74 -2.17 23.43
CA ARG A 343 -10.07 -2.32 22.14
C ARG A 343 -10.02 -3.77 21.68
N VAL A 344 -9.56 -4.68 22.55
CA VAL A 344 -9.36 -6.08 22.17
C VAL A 344 -10.68 -6.80 21.90
N TYR A 345 -11.75 -6.48 22.64
CA TYR A 345 -13.08 -7.01 22.35
C TYR A 345 -13.59 -6.54 20.99
N LEU A 346 -13.51 -5.24 20.70
CA LEU A 346 -13.94 -4.71 19.41
C LEU A 346 -13.14 -5.30 18.24
N ASP A 347 -11.83 -5.48 18.39
CA ASP A 347 -10.98 -6.02 17.33
C ASP A 347 -11.15 -7.50 17.09
N VAL A 348 -11.30 -8.27 18.17
CA VAL A 348 -11.34 -9.72 18.07
C VAL A 348 -12.74 -10.20 17.80
N THR A 349 -13.76 -9.65 18.46
CA THR A 349 -15.15 -10.14 18.39
C THR A 349 -16.14 -9.17 17.76
N GLY A 350 -15.73 -7.93 17.47
CA GLY A 350 -16.62 -6.91 16.92
C GLY A 350 -17.57 -6.29 17.95
N GLN A 351 -17.46 -6.62 19.24
CA GLN A 351 -18.47 -6.33 20.24
C GLN A 351 -17.90 -5.56 21.44
N LEU A 352 -18.77 -4.90 22.21
CA LEU A 352 -18.40 -4.35 23.50
C LEU A 352 -18.31 -5.46 24.55
N PRO A 353 -17.36 -5.40 25.50
CA PRO A 353 -17.37 -6.28 26.66
C PRO A 353 -18.60 -6.01 27.55
N SER A 354 -19.10 -7.05 28.23
CA SER A 354 -20.13 -6.88 29.25
C SER A 354 -19.56 -6.19 30.50
N ALA A 355 -20.43 -5.57 31.29
CA ALA A 355 -20.03 -4.94 32.56
C ALA A 355 -19.31 -5.93 33.50
N ASP A 356 -19.81 -7.17 33.58
CA ASP A 356 -19.19 -8.23 34.39
C ASP A 356 -17.79 -8.60 33.88
N ALA A 357 -17.62 -8.71 32.56
CA ALA A 357 -16.31 -8.99 31.96
C ALA A 357 -15.31 -7.87 32.24
N ILE A 358 -15.75 -6.60 32.19
CA ILE A 358 -14.91 -5.45 32.57
C ILE A 358 -14.50 -5.55 34.03
N GLY A 359 -15.45 -5.79 34.94
CA GLY A 359 -15.18 -5.91 36.38
C GLY A 359 -14.16 -7.00 36.68
N VAL A 360 -14.40 -8.22 36.17
CA VAL A 360 -13.49 -9.37 36.35
C VAL A 360 -12.08 -9.06 35.84
N PHE A 361 -11.96 -8.45 34.65
CA PHE A 361 -10.65 -8.16 34.06
C PHE A 361 -9.87 -7.07 34.80
N VAL A 362 -10.56 -6.04 35.29
CA VAL A 362 -9.92 -4.93 36.02
C VAL A 362 -9.46 -5.38 37.40
N GLU A 363 -10.25 -6.22 38.07
CA GLU A 363 -9.91 -6.76 39.41
C GLU A 363 -8.85 -7.86 39.36
N ASP A 364 -8.64 -8.50 38.21
CA ASP A 364 -7.60 -9.52 38.04
C ASP A 364 -6.19 -8.92 38.18
N LEU A 365 -5.39 -9.54 39.04
CA LEU A 365 -4.00 -9.16 39.35
C LEU A 365 -2.97 -10.08 38.68
N ASP A 366 -3.39 -11.12 37.93
CA ASP A 366 -2.46 -11.97 37.18
C ASP A 366 -1.74 -11.13 36.13
N PRO A 367 -0.38 -11.07 36.13
CA PRO A 367 0.38 -10.32 35.12
C PRO A 367 0.14 -10.80 33.68
N ARG A 368 -0.47 -11.98 33.49
CA ARG A 368 -0.83 -12.57 32.19
C ARG A 368 -2.27 -12.33 31.78
N LYS A 369 -3.09 -11.61 32.56
CA LYS A 369 -4.53 -11.42 32.30
C LYS A 369 -4.84 -10.95 30.88
N ARG A 370 -4.01 -10.09 30.29
CA ARG A 370 -4.14 -9.63 28.90
C ARG A 370 -3.98 -10.76 27.90
N ALA A 371 -2.94 -11.58 28.06
CA ALA A 371 -2.68 -12.73 27.21
C ALA A 371 -3.78 -13.79 27.32
N LEU A 372 -4.23 -14.07 28.55
CA LEU A 372 -5.33 -15.02 28.81
C LEU A 372 -6.66 -14.54 28.19
N LEU A 373 -6.96 -13.24 28.30
CA LEU A 373 -8.12 -12.66 27.65
C LEU A 373 -8.03 -12.76 26.12
N ILE A 374 -6.87 -12.44 25.54
CA ILE A 374 -6.64 -12.58 24.08
C ILE A 374 -6.91 -14.02 23.64
N ASP A 375 -6.39 -15.01 24.35
CA ASP A 375 -6.62 -16.43 24.04
C ASP A 375 -8.10 -16.78 24.13
N ALA A 376 -8.79 -16.36 25.19
CA ALA A 376 -10.22 -16.63 25.36
C ALA A 376 -11.07 -16.02 24.22
N LEU A 377 -10.76 -14.80 23.79
CA LEU A 377 -11.48 -14.13 22.70
C LEU A 377 -11.22 -14.78 21.34
N LEU A 378 -9.97 -15.21 21.07
CA LEU A 378 -9.61 -15.85 19.80
C LEU A 378 -10.24 -17.24 19.61
N GLU A 379 -10.64 -17.89 20.70
CA GLU A 379 -11.37 -19.17 20.70
C GLU A 379 -12.90 -18.99 20.64
N SER A 380 -13.42 -17.76 20.67
CA SER A 380 -14.85 -17.48 20.74
C SER A 380 -15.58 -17.62 19.38
N GLU A 381 -16.89 -17.87 19.43
CA GLU A 381 -17.74 -17.94 18.23
C GLU A 381 -17.90 -16.57 17.56
N GLU A 382 -17.90 -15.51 18.34
CA GLU A 382 -17.97 -14.12 17.89
C GLU A 382 -16.72 -13.76 17.09
N HIS A 383 -15.53 -14.19 17.53
CA HIS A 383 -14.30 -14.04 16.73
C HIS A 383 -14.43 -14.71 15.37
N ALA A 384 -14.91 -15.95 15.34
CA ALA A 384 -15.08 -16.67 14.07
C ALA A 384 -16.06 -15.97 13.12
N SER A 385 -17.15 -15.44 13.65
CA SER A 385 -18.19 -14.76 12.87
C SER A 385 -17.73 -13.41 12.34
N PHE A 386 -17.13 -12.59 13.21
CA PHE A 386 -16.66 -11.26 12.84
C PHE A 386 -15.51 -11.31 11.82
N TRP A 387 -14.55 -12.21 12.00
CA TRP A 387 -13.44 -12.37 11.05
C TRP A 387 -13.88 -13.05 9.74
N ALA A 388 -14.90 -13.90 9.78
CA ALA A 388 -15.53 -14.41 8.56
C ALA A 388 -16.28 -13.31 7.79
N GLN A 389 -16.87 -12.33 8.48
CA GLN A 389 -17.53 -11.19 7.85
C GLN A 389 -16.53 -10.36 7.02
N LYS A 390 -15.34 -10.09 7.55
CA LYS A 390 -14.24 -9.40 6.83
C LYS A 390 -13.87 -10.14 5.53
N TRP A 391 -13.74 -11.47 5.60
CA TRP A 391 -13.54 -12.29 4.40
C TRP A 391 -14.75 -12.31 3.46
N GLY A 392 -15.97 -12.22 4.01
CA GLY A 392 -17.20 -12.06 3.25
C GLY A 392 -17.20 -10.79 2.40
N ASP A 393 -16.60 -9.70 2.91
CA ASP A 393 -16.43 -8.45 2.16
C ASP A 393 -15.50 -8.66 0.96
N LEU A 394 -14.31 -9.18 1.23
CA LEU A 394 -13.27 -9.44 0.23
C LEU A 394 -13.68 -10.48 -0.84
N LEU A 395 -14.56 -11.41 -0.50
CA LEU A 395 -15.05 -12.46 -1.40
C LEU A 395 -16.42 -12.14 -2.03
N ARG A 396 -16.89 -10.89 -1.91
CA ARG A 396 -18.13 -10.39 -2.51
C ARG A 396 -19.38 -11.20 -2.12
N VAL A 397 -19.46 -11.64 -0.86
CA VAL A 397 -20.55 -12.49 -0.36
C VAL A 397 -21.82 -11.64 -0.13
N SER A 398 -22.68 -11.55 -1.14
CA SER A 398 -23.98 -10.85 -1.08
C SER A 398 -25.07 -11.58 -1.86
N LYS A 399 -26.36 -11.36 -1.53
CA LYS A 399 -27.46 -12.03 -2.26
C LYS A 399 -27.48 -11.58 -3.71
N LYS A 400 -27.16 -10.30 -3.95
CA LYS A 400 -27.03 -9.74 -5.30
C LYS A 400 -25.98 -10.45 -6.15
N GLN A 401 -24.82 -10.82 -5.58
CA GLN A 401 -23.72 -11.44 -6.32
C GLN A 401 -23.90 -12.96 -6.48
N ILE A 402 -24.25 -13.68 -5.41
CA ILE A 402 -24.22 -15.15 -5.41
C ILE A 402 -25.58 -15.82 -5.18
N GLY A 403 -26.63 -15.07 -4.87
CA GLY A 403 -27.96 -15.60 -4.58
C GLY A 403 -28.19 -15.86 -3.08
N HIS A 404 -29.47 -15.99 -2.71
CA HIS A 404 -29.95 -16.10 -1.36
C HIS A 404 -29.39 -17.32 -0.61
N THR A 405 -29.57 -18.52 -1.14
CA THR A 405 -29.14 -19.79 -0.51
C THR A 405 -27.61 -19.90 -0.47
N SER A 406 -26.94 -19.48 -1.55
CA SER A 406 -25.48 -19.51 -1.65
C SER A 406 -24.79 -18.64 -0.60
N VAL A 407 -25.35 -17.46 -0.29
CA VAL A 407 -24.85 -16.57 0.78
C VAL A 407 -24.73 -17.28 2.12
N PHE A 408 -25.79 -17.92 2.60
CA PHE A 408 -25.77 -18.57 3.91
C PHE A 408 -24.79 -19.75 3.94
N LYS A 409 -24.71 -20.52 2.85
CA LYS A 409 -23.79 -21.65 2.75
C LYS A 409 -22.33 -21.20 2.71
N PHE A 410 -22.02 -20.17 1.93
CA PHE A 410 -20.65 -19.68 1.81
C PHE A 410 -20.20 -18.94 3.07
N SER A 411 -21.06 -18.08 3.64
CA SER A 411 -20.80 -17.47 4.94
C SER A 411 -20.56 -18.51 6.03
N ARG A 412 -21.38 -19.57 6.12
CA ARG A 412 -21.14 -20.65 7.09
C ARG A 412 -19.80 -21.38 6.86
N TRP A 413 -19.39 -21.57 5.60
CA TRP A 413 -18.07 -22.13 5.30
C TRP A 413 -16.95 -21.21 5.78
N LEU A 414 -17.08 -19.89 5.60
CA LEU A 414 -16.12 -18.90 6.11
C LEU A 414 -16.03 -18.94 7.64
N VAL A 415 -17.16 -18.93 8.34
CA VAL A 415 -17.21 -19.04 9.81
C VAL A 415 -16.52 -20.31 10.27
N ASN A 416 -16.82 -21.46 9.64
CA ASN A 416 -16.15 -22.72 9.96
C ASN A 416 -14.64 -22.66 9.70
N ALA A 417 -14.20 -22.03 8.61
CA ALA A 417 -12.79 -21.90 8.27
C ALA A 417 -12.02 -21.05 9.30
N VAL A 418 -12.64 -20.00 9.85
CA VAL A 418 -12.04 -19.21 10.93
C VAL A 418 -12.11 -19.95 12.27
N SER A 419 -13.27 -20.51 12.63
CA SER A 419 -13.48 -21.23 13.89
C SER A 419 -12.53 -22.42 14.07
N SER A 420 -12.35 -23.21 13.00
CA SER A 420 -11.41 -24.35 12.98
C SER A 420 -9.95 -23.95 12.80
N ASN A 421 -9.65 -22.63 12.74
CA ASN A 421 -8.33 -22.08 12.45
C ASN A 421 -7.69 -22.73 11.21
N MET A 422 -8.46 -22.83 10.12
CA MET A 422 -8.00 -23.40 8.87
C MET A 422 -6.73 -22.65 8.42
N PRO A 423 -5.62 -23.39 8.16
CA PRO A 423 -4.39 -22.81 7.62
C PRO A 423 -4.67 -21.96 6.38
N TYR A 424 -4.05 -20.79 6.28
CA TYR A 424 -4.38 -19.82 5.24
C TYR A 424 -4.03 -20.30 3.83
N ASP A 425 -2.97 -21.09 3.67
CA ASP A 425 -2.63 -21.78 2.42
C ASP A 425 -3.74 -22.75 1.98
N LYS A 426 -4.27 -23.53 2.92
CA LYS A 426 -5.41 -24.43 2.66
C LYS A 426 -6.66 -23.64 2.31
N PHE A 427 -6.93 -22.55 3.03
CA PHE A 427 -8.05 -21.65 2.75
C PHE A 427 -7.97 -21.09 1.31
N ALA A 428 -6.81 -20.57 0.91
CA ALA A 428 -6.59 -20.07 -0.45
C ALA A 428 -6.75 -21.17 -1.50
N ARG A 429 -6.20 -22.36 -1.25
CA ARG A 429 -6.33 -23.51 -2.14
C ARG A 429 -7.77 -23.96 -2.31
N GLU A 430 -8.55 -24.08 -1.22
CA GLU A 430 -9.96 -24.49 -1.29
C GLU A 430 -10.81 -23.50 -2.11
N ILE A 431 -10.51 -22.20 -2.04
CA ILE A 431 -11.19 -21.17 -2.85
C ILE A 431 -10.77 -21.25 -4.31
N LEU A 432 -9.47 -21.18 -4.58
CA LEU A 432 -8.92 -21.05 -5.93
C LEU A 432 -9.04 -22.33 -6.77
N THR A 433 -9.09 -23.50 -6.14
CA THR A 433 -9.28 -24.79 -6.85
C THR A 433 -10.70 -25.34 -6.70
N ALA A 434 -11.63 -24.51 -6.21
CA ALA A 434 -13.01 -24.92 -5.98
C ALA A 434 -13.63 -25.50 -7.27
N ARG A 435 -14.31 -26.63 -7.09
CA ARG A 435 -14.96 -27.42 -8.15
C ARG A 435 -16.19 -28.14 -7.60
N GLY A 436 -17.15 -28.43 -8.46
CA GLY A 436 -18.43 -29.05 -8.11
C GLY A 436 -19.55 -28.03 -7.90
N SER A 437 -20.64 -28.49 -7.27
CA SER A 437 -21.83 -27.67 -7.01
C SER A 437 -21.54 -26.59 -5.97
N SER A 438 -21.87 -25.34 -6.28
CA SER A 438 -21.77 -24.19 -5.37
C SER A 438 -22.67 -24.30 -4.13
N LEU A 439 -23.64 -25.22 -4.13
CA LEU A 439 -24.48 -25.51 -2.96
C LEU A 439 -23.93 -26.66 -2.10
N VAL A 440 -23.12 -27.55 -2.67
CA VAL A 440 -22.51 -28.69 -1.97
C VAL A 440 -21.11 -28.34 -1.47
N TYR A 441 -20.33 -27.63 -2.28
CA TYR A 441 -19.00 -27.12 -2.00
C TYR A 441 -19.03 -25.58 -2.02
N PRO A 442 -19.32 -24.93 -0.88
CA PRO A 442 -19.64 -23.50 -0.87
C PRO A 442 -18.52 -22.57 -1.36
N ALA A 443 -17.26 -22.98 -1.27
CA ALA A 443 -16.11 -22.24 -1.81
C ALA A 443 -16.25 -21.97 -3.34
N ALA A 444 -16.98 -22.82 -4.08
CA ALA A 444 -17.23 -22.60 -5.50
C ALA A 444 -18.10 -21.36 -5.79
N ASN A 445 -18.74 -20.76 -4.78
CA ASN A 445 -19.41 -19.46 -4.93
C ASN A 445 -18.44 -18.31 -5.21
N TYR A 446 -17.14 -18.48 -4.94
CA TYR A 446 -16.11 -17.55 -5.41
C TYR A 446 -16.21 -17.34 -6.93
N TYR A 447 -16.33 -18.41 -7.71
CA TYR A 447 -16.48 -18.35 -9.17
C TYR A 447 -17.88 -17.97 -9.65
N ARG A 448 -18.84 -17.83 -8.72
CA ARG A 448 -20.13 -17.23 -9.01
C ARG A 448 -20.07 -15.71 -8.88
N ALA A 449 -19.35 -15.19 -7.88
CA ALA A 449 -19.08 -13.77 -7.73
C ALA A 449 -18.08 -13.27 -8.78
N ALA A 450 -17.00 -14.01 -9.00
CA ALA A 450 -16.03 -13.75 -10.06
C ALA A 450 -16.55 -14.26 -11.40
N GLY A 451 -17.22 -13.38 -12.14
CA GLY A 451 -18.13 -13.75 -13.24
C GLY A 451 -17.46 -14.35 -14.48
N ASP A 452 -16.19 -14.06 -14.71
CA ASP A 452 -15.41 -14.54 -15.85
C ASP A 452 -13.95 -14.86 -15.47
N THR A 453 -13.13 -15.23 -16.46
CA THR A 453 -11.71 -15.56 -16.30
C THR A 453 -10.90 -14.38 -15.74
N PHE A 454 -11.11 -13.19 -16.29
CA PHE A 454 -10.32 -12.01 -15.95
C PHE A 454 -10.70 -11.50 -14.57
N ASP A 455 -11.99 -11.43 -14.24
CA ASP A 455 -12.45 -11.07 -12.90
C ASP A 455 -11.89 -12.04 -11.84
N ALA A 456 -11.92 -13.35 -12.10
CA ALA A 456 -11.35 -14.35 -11.20
C ALA A 456 -9.83 -14.20 -11.05
N MET A 457 -9.10 -13.94 -12.13
CA MET A 457 -7.66 -13.73 -12.07
C MET A 457 -7.31 -12.43 -11.34
N GLU A 458 -7.92 -11.30 -11.72
CA GLU A 458 -7.69 -9.98 -11.13
C GLU A 458 -7.99 -10.01 -9.62
N THR A 459 -9.12 -10.60 -9.23
CA THR A 459 -9.50 -10.79 -7.83
C THR A 459 -8.48 -11.65 -7.08
N SER A 460 -8.04 -12.77 -7.66
CA SER A 460 -7.05 -13.66 -7.03
C SER A 460 -5.71 -12.95 -6.85
N ALA A 461 -5.27 -12.18 -7.84
CA ALA A 461 -4.02 -11.42 -7.79
C ALA A 461 -4.07 -10.33 -6.69
N GLN A 462 -5.17 -9.59 -6.58
CA GLN A 462 -5.31 -8.58 -5.53
C GLN A 462 -5.41 -9.22 -4.13
N LEU A 463 -6.21 -10.28 -3.97
CA LEU A 463 -6.42 -10.91 -2.66
C LEU A 463 -5.20 -11.66 -2.12
N PHE A 464 -4.47 -12.37 -2.98
CA PHE A 464 -3.42 -13.30 -2.54
C PHE A 464 -2.01 -12.88 -2.94
N LEU A 465 -1.84 -11.96 -3.90
CA LEU A 465 -0.54 -11.38 -4.25
C LEU A 465 -0.41 -9.90 -3.85
N GLY A 466 -1.52 -9.25 -3.46
CA GLY A 466 -1.53 -7.82 -3.17
C GLY A 466 -1.26 -6.97 -4.41
N SER A 467 -1.51 -7.53 -5.60
CA SER A 467 -1.14 -6.92 -6.88
C SER A 467 -2.39 -6.49 -7.64
N ARG A 468 -2.52 -5.18 -7.87
CA ARG A 468 -3.61 -4.55 -8.63
C ARG A 468 -3.32 -4.56 -10.13
N ILE A 469 -3.35 -5.74 -10.74
CA ILE A 469 -2.83 -5.95 -12.10
C ILE A 469 -3.76 -5.45 -13.23
N GLN A 470 -5.00 -5.03 -12.93
CA GLN A 470 -6.01 -4.71 -13.95
C GLN A 470 -5.58 -3.63 -14.96
N CYS A 471 -4.73 -2.67 -14.59
CA CYS A 471 -4.24 -1.67 -15.56
C CYS A 471 -3.37 -2.33 -16.65
N ALA A 472 -2.73 -3.45 -16.34
CA ALA A 472 -1.91 -4.23 -17.28
C ALA A 472 -2.74 -4.91 -18.38
N LYS A 473 -4.08 -4.89 -18.31
CA LYS A 473 -4.98 -5.51 -19.30
C LYS A 473 -4.91 -4.85 -20.67
N CYS A 474 -4.87 -3.52 -20.70
CA CYS A 474 -4.96 -2.73 -21.95
C CYS A 474 -3.63 -2.10 -22.36
N HIS A 475 -2.71 -1.91 -21.41
CA HIS A 475 -1.37 -1.34 -21.59
C HIS A 475 -0.47 -1.79 -20.44
N ASN A 476 0.85 -1.68 -20.52
CA ASN A 476 1.72 -2.00 -19.37
C ASN A 476 1.36 -1.13 -18.15
N HIS A 477 1.47 -1.68 -16.94
CA HIS A 477 1.03 -1.00 -15.73
C HIS A 477 1.79 0.32 -15.53
N PRO A 478 1.10 1.44 -15.24
CA PRO A 478 1.76 2.74 -15.18
C PRO A 478 2.63 2.85 -13.93
N PHE A 479 2.35 2.15 -12.84
CA PHE A 479 3.09 2.34 -11.59
C PHE A 479 3.96 1.15 -11.17
N GLU A 480 4.01 0.09 -11.99
CA GLU A 480 4.62 -1.20 -11.64
C GLU A 480 5.23 -1.86 -12.86
N ARG A 481 5.99 -2.94 -12.64
CA ARG A 481 6.71 -3.68 -13.68
C ARG A 481 5.84 -4.67 -14.45
N TRP A 482 4.53 -4.66 -14.24
CA TRP A 482 3.62 -5.60 -14.91
C TRP A 482 3.37 -5.20 -16.36
N THR A 483 3.64 -6.11 -17.27
CA THR A 483 3.32 -5.97 -18.69
C THR A 483 1.98 -6.62 -19.04
N GLN A 484 1.45 -6.33 -20.23
CA GLN A 484 0.31 -7.08 -20.77
C GLN A 484 0.60 -8.58 -20.82
N ASP A 485 1.81 -8.99 -21.20
CA ASP A 485 2.22 -10.39 -21.21
C ASP A 485 2.07 -11.04 -19.83
N ASN A 486 2.46 -10.33 -18.76
CA ASN A 486 2.29 -10.81 -17.39
C ASN A 486 0.81 -10.96 -17.02
N TYR A 487 -0.03 -10.00 -17.39
CA TYR A 487 -1.46 -10.03 -17.13
C TYR A 487 -2.13 -11.25 -17.80
N TYR A 488 -1.87 -11.45 -19.09
CA TYR A 488 -2.49 -12.55 -19.84
C TYR A 488 -1.87 -13.92 -19.51
N GLY A 489 -0.58 -13.95 -19.13
CA GLY A 489 0.07 -15.15 -18.60
C GLY A 489 -0.51 -15.60 -17.25
N LEU A 490 -0.86 -14.67 -16.36
CA LEU A 490 -1.61 -15.01 -15.15
C LEU A 490 -3.03 -15.50 -15.47
N ALA A 491 -3.71 -14.85 -16.43
CA ALA A 491 -5.06 -15.24 -16.86
C ALA A 491 -5.11 -16.67 -17.42
N ALA A 492 -4.00 -17.16 -18.01
CA ALA A 492 -3.91 -18.50 -18.58
C ALA A 492 -4.08 -19.64 -17.54
N PHE A 493 -3.91 -19.38 -16.24
CA PHE A 493 -4.25 -20.33 -15.17
C PHE A 493 -5.76 -20.49 -14.96
N PHE A 494 -6.53 -19.44 -15.20
CA PHE A 494 -7.97 -19.38 -14.88
C PHE A 494 -8.86 -19.62 -16.09
N ASN A 495 -8.31 -19.56 -17.30
CA ASN A 495 -9.10 -19.55 -18.54
C ASN A 495 -9.79 -20.89 -18.87
N ARG A 496 -9.43 -21.98 -18.17
CA ARG A 496 -10.10 -23.28 -18.28
C ARG A 496 -11.23 -23.47 -17.26
N VAL A 497 -11.54 -22.45 -16.44
CA VAL A 497 -12.63 -22.54 -15.45
C VAL A 497 -13.98 -22.39 -16.14
N GLU A 498 -14.70 -23.50 -16.21
CA GLU A 498 -16.02 -23.59 -16.81
C GLU A 498 -17.13 -23.55 -15.76
N ARG A 499 -18.28 -23.03 -16.18
CA ARG A 499 -19.42 -22.76 -15.31
C ARG A 499 -20.71 -23.27 -15.95
N LYS A 500 -21.40 -24.20 -15.29
CA LYS A 500 -22.68 -24.73 -15.77
C LYS A 500 -23.80 -24.48 -14.77
N LYS A 501 -24.81 -23.69 -15.18
CA LYS A 501 -26.07 -23.55 -14.44
C LYS A 501 -26.87 -24.85 -14.59
N THR A 502 -27.39 -25.39 -13.49
CA THR A 502 -28.15 -26.66 -13.53
C THR A 502 -29.65 -26.46 -13.79
N GLY A 503 -30.13 -25.20 -13.75
CA GLY A 503 -31.56 -24.87 -13.79
C GLY A 503 -32.29 -25.10 -12.47
N LYS A 504 -31.62 -25.69 -11.46
CA LYS A 504 -32.17 -25.91 -10.11
C LYS A 504 -31.78 -24.77 -9.18
N GLY A 505 -32.66 -23.76 -9.09
CA GLY A 505 -32.46 -22.63 -8.19
C GLY A 505 -31.14 -21.89 -8.46
N GLU A 506 -30.33 -21.74 -7.42
CA GLU A 506 -29.08 -20.96 -7.46
C GLU A 506 -27.84 -21.79 -7.79
N GLU A 507 -27.99 -23.09 -8.03
CA GLU A 507 -26.87 -24.01 -8.19
C GLU A 507 -26.03 -23.72 -9.45
N LEU A 508 -24.72 -23.58 -9.23
CA LEU A 508 -23.69 -23.45 -10.26
C LEU A 508 -22.69 -24.61 -10.10
N ILE A 509 -22.43 -25.36 -11.17
CA ILE A 509 -21.32 -26.33 -11.19
C ILE A 509 -20.09 -25.65 -11.77
N VAL A 510 -18.99 -25.66 -11.01
CA VAL A 510 -17.67 -25.21 -11.45
C VAL A 510 -16.81 -26.41 -11.79
N TYR A 511 -16.14 -26.41 -12.93
CA TYR A 511 -15.22 -27.49 -13.33
C TYR A 511 -14.10 -26.96 -14.22
N SER A 512 -13.05 -27.75 -14.41
CA SER A 512 -11.94 -27.45 -15.33
C SER A 512 -12.22 -28.07 -16.69
N GLY A 513 -12.15 -27.25 -17.75
CA GLY A 513 -12.14 -27.69 -19.14
C GLY A 513 -10.79 -28.26 -19.57
N GLN A 514 -10.76 -28.95 -20.72
CA GLN A 514 -9.53 -29.48 -21.31
C GLN A 514 -8.86 -28.50 -22.28
N ASP A 515 -9.66 -27.57 -22.82
CA ASP A 515 -9.24 -26.50 -23.74
C ASP A 515 -9.52 -25.13 -23.10
N GLY A 516 -8.82 -24.09 -23.56
CA GLY A 516 -9.01 -22.73 -23.08
C GLY A 516 -7.70 -21.98 -22.98
N GLU A 517 -7.20 -21.50 -24.13
CA GLU A 517 -5.98 -20.68 -24.19
C GLU A 517 -6.31 -19.19 -24.23
N VAL A 518 -5.43 -18.39 -23.63
CA VAL A 518 -5.53 -16.93 -23.65
C VAL A 518 -4.65 -16.41 -24.78
N SER A 519 -5.20 -15.55 -25.65
CA SER A 519 -4.42 -14.88 -26.70
C SER A 519 -4.11 -13.45 -26.30
N HIS A 520 -2.89 -13.00 -26.58
CA HIS A 520 -2.48 -11.62 -26.38
C HIS A 520 -3.17 -10.71 -27.40
N PRO A 521 -3.89 -9.65 -26.97
CA PRO A 521 -4.75 -8.87 -27.86
C PRO A 521 -3.98 -8.10 -28.94
N ALA A 522 -2.73 -7.73 -28.69
CA ALA A 522 -1.93 -6.96 -29.65
C ALA A 522 -1.12 -7.83 -30.62
N SER A 523 -0.64 -9.00 -30.19
CA SER A 523 0.25 -9.87 -30.99
C SER A 523 -0.46 -11.10 -31.55
N GLY A 524 -1.60 -11.49 -30.98
CA GLY A 524 -2.30 -12.74 -31.31
C GLY A 524 -1.65 -14.00 -30.74
N GLU A 525 -0.50 -13.88 -30.08
CA GLU A 525 0.23 -15.02 -29.52
C GLU A 525 -0.55 -15.71 -28.39
N ILE A 526 -0.41 -17.03 -28.29
CA ILE A 526 -0.99 -17.80 -27.20
C ILE A 526 -0.11 -17.64 -25.96
N MET A 527 -0.69 -17.15 -24.89
CA MET A 527 0.00 -16.88 -23.64
C MET A 527 0.12 -18.15 -22.80
N LYS A 528 1.36 -18.51 -22.48
CA LYS A 528 1.64 -19.58 -21.52
C LYS A 528 1.35 -19.11 -20.09
N PRO A 529 0.95 -20.01 -19.18
CA PRO A 529 0.86 -19.67 -17.77
C PRO A 529 2.17 -19.12 -17.24
N TRP A 530 2.07 -17.99 -16.56
CA TRP A 530 3.21 -17.27 -16.04
C TRP A 530 2.88 -16.76 -14.64
N ALA A 531 3.83 -16.87 -13.72
CA ALA A 531 3.68 -16.33 -12.38
C ALA A 531 4.86 -15.43 -11.98
N PRO A 532 4.61 -14.35 -11.20
CA PRO A 532 5.65 -13.46 -10.71
C PRO A 532 6.84 -14.20 -10.07
N LYS A 533 8.07 -13.82 -10.43
CA LYS A 533 9.33 -14.44 -9.97
C LYS A 533 9.55 -15.90 -10.37
N ALA A 534 8.52 -16.66 -10.73
CA ALA A 534 8.65 -18.01 -11.28
C ALA A 534 8.86 -18.02 -12.81
N GLY A 535 8.37 -17.00 -13.52
CA GLY A 535 8.45 -16.96 -14.98
C GLY A 535 7.34 -17.78 -15.63
N GLU A 536 7.58 -18.20 -16.88
CA GLU A 536 6.71 -19.17 -17.56
C GLU A 536 6.72 -20.50 -16.79
N MET A 537 5.54 -21.08 -16.60
CA MET A 537 5.36 -22.32 -15.85
C MET A 537 4.86 -23.43 -16.77
N GLU A 538 5.49 -24.60 -16.66
CA GLU A 538 5.07 -25.80 -17.38
C GLU A 538 3.79 -26.37 -16.76
N VAL A 539 2.76 -26.51 -17.58
CA VAL A 539 1.43 -27.00 -17.17
C VAL A 539 0.90 -28.12 -18.07
N GLU A 540 1.80 -28.76 -18.82
CA GLU A 540 1.43 -29.89 -19.68
C GLU A 540 0.92 -31.07 -18.85
N ASN A 541 -0.15 -31.72 -19.32
CA ASN A 541 -0.78 -32.89 -18.67
C ASN A 541 -1.39 -32.64 -17.28
N VAL A 542 -1.62 -31.38 -16.90
CA VAL A 542 -2.33 -31.04 -15.66
C VAL A 542 -3.83 -30.96 -15.90
N PHE A 543 -4.63 -31.60 -15.05
CA PHE A 543 -6.10 -31.57 -15.13
C PHE A 543 -6.67 -30.16 -14.90
N ASP A 544 -6.11 -29.42 -13.95
CA ASP A 544 -6.51 -28.05 -13.62
C ASP A 544 -5.26 -27.19 -13.40
N ARG A 545 -5.06 -26.18 -14.24
CA ARG A 545 -3.89 -25.29 -14.17
C ARG A 545 -3.84 -24.52 -12.84
N ARG A 546 -4.98 -24.33 -12.17
CA ARG A 546 -5.05 -23.65 -10.87
C ARG A 546 -4.38 -24.44 -9.75
N ASP A 547 -4.26 -25.76 -9.88
CA ASP A 547 -3.53 -26.58 -8.91
C ASP A 547 -2.05 -26.16 -8.91
N VAL A 548 -1.44 -25.99 -10.09
CA VAL A 548 -0.06 -25.49 -10.25
C VAL A 548 0.09 -24.05 -9.72
N PHE A 549 -0.88 -23.18 -10.04
CA PHE A 549 -0.88 -21.80 -9.53
C PHE A 549 -0.91 -21.76 -8.00
N THR A 550 -1.76 -22.57 -7.37
CA THR A 550 -1.89 -22.58 -5.90
C THR A 550 -0.69 -23.22 -5.20
N GLU A 551 -0.05 -24.22 -5.80
CA GLU A 551 1.23 -24.76 -5.33
C GLU A 551 2.32 -23.69 -5.33
N TRP A 552 2.47 -22.94 -6.42
CA TRP A 552 3.40 -21.81 -6.46
C TRP A 552 3.01 -20.71 -5.46
N LEU A 553 1.72 -20.33 -5.41
CA LEU A 553 1.22 -19.24 -4.58
C LEU A 553 1.50 -19.48 -3.09
N THR A 554 1.27 -20.71 -2.64
CA THR A 554 1.42 -21.12 -1.23
C THR A 554 2.81 -21.67 -0.91
N GLY A 555 3.67 -21.79 -1.92
CA GLY A 555 5.01 -22.35 -1.81
C GLY A 555 6.01 -21.46 -1.08
N GLU A 556 7.13 -22.06 -0.68
CA GLU A 556 8.13 -21.39 0.15
C GLU A 556 8.90 -20.27 -0.57
N ASP A 557 8.92 -20.25 -1.89
CA ASP A 557 9.65 -19.21 -2.64
C ASP A 557 8.76 -18.02 -3.01
N ASN A 558 7.45 -18.06 -2.67
CA ASN A 558 6.54 -16.96 -2.96
C ASN A 558 6.80 -15.76 -2.04
N PRO A 559 7.12 -14.55 -2.58
CA PRO A 559 7.46 -13.41 -1.75
C PRO A 559 6.25 -12.55 -1.34
N PHE A 560 5.03 -12.89 -1.77
CA PHE A 560 3.82 -12.09 -1.63
C PHE A 560 2.84 -12.69 -0.62
N PHE A 561 2.46 -13.96 -0.80
CA PHE A 561 1.31 -14.59 -0.14
C PHE A 561 1.25 -14.38 1.38
N ALA A 562 2.33 -14.71 2.09
CA ALA A 562 2.42 -14.53 3.53
C ALA A 562 2.43 -13.05 3.96
N LYS A 563 3.05 -12.17 3.18
CA LYS A 563 3.12 -10.73 3.50
C LYS A 563 1.76 -10.06 3.36
N VAL A 564 0.99 -10.43 2.34
CA VAL A 564 -0.33 -9.84 2.09
C VAL A 564 -1.27 -10.09 3.26
N GLU A 565 -1.37 -11.34 3.71
CA GLU A 565 -2.24 -11.67 4.85
C GLU A 565 -1.71 -11.11 6.17
N ALA A 566 -0.39 -11.15 6.40
CA ALA A 566 0.18 -10.56 7.60
C ALA A 566 -0.06 -9.04 7.67
N ASN A 567 0.05 -8.35 6.54
CA ASN A 567 -0.23 -6.93 6.44
C ASN A 567 -1.73 -6.61 6.58
N ARG A 568 -2.62 -7.47 6.06
CA ARG A 568 -4.07 -7.36 6.21
C ARG A 568 -4.50 -7.52 7.67
N ILE A 569 -4.02 -8.56 8.36
CA ILE A 569 -4.29 -8.76 9.79
C ILE A 569 -3.75 -7.58 10.61
N TRP A 570 -2.54 -7.12 10.30
CA TRP A 570 -1.97 -5.92 10.91
C TRP A 570 -2.87 -4.70 10.71
N ALA A 571 -3.31 -4.43 9.48
CA ALA A 571 -4.17 -3.29 9.16
C ALA A 571 -5.51 -3.34 9.91
N TYR A 572 -6.16 -4.51 10.00
CA TYR A 572 -7.40 -4.65 10.74
C TYR A 572 -7.27 -4.40 12.24
N LEU A 573 -6.08 -4.61 12.82
CA LEU A 573 -5.82 -4.37 14.24
C LEU A 573 -5.31 -2.96 14.52
N LEU A 574 -4.44 -2.42 13.68
CA LEU A 574 -3.73 -1.14 13.90
C LEU A 574 -4.36 0.03 13.13
N GLY A 575 -5.37 -0.23 12.30
CA GLY A 575 -6.11 0.76 11.51
C GLY A 575 -5.41 1.18 10.22
N ARG A 576 -4.18 0.71 10.01
CA ARG A 576 -3.34 0.99 8.85
C ARG A 576 -2.37 -0.16 8.63
N GLY A 577 -2.18 -0.60 7.40
CA GLY A 577 -1.18 -1.60 7.05
C GLY A 577 0.26 -1.07 7.19
N ILE A 578 1.24 -1.97 7.21
CA ILE A 578 2.66 -1.61 7.04
C ILE A 578 2.90 -1.18 5.58
N VAL A 579 2.26 -1.85 4.64
CA VAL A 579 1.96 -1.34 3.29
C VAL A 579 0.54 -0.79 3.33
N GLU A 580 0.32 0.42 2.82
CA GLU A 580 -1.01 1.05 2.79
C GLU A 580 -1.27 1.68 1.41
N PRO A 581 -2.41 1.40 0.75
CA PRO A 581 -3.45 0.43 1.13
C PRO A 581 -2.93 -0.99 1.35
N PHE A 582 -3.57 -1.76 2.24
CA PHE A 582 -3.01 -3.05 2.67
C PHE A 582 -2.92 -4.13 1.59
N ASP A 583 -3.55 -3.90 0.43
CA ASP A 583 -3.61 -4.76 -0.75
C ASP A 583 -2.95 -4.12 -2.00
N ASP A 584 -2.12 -3.08 -1.82
CA ASP A 584 -1.39 -2.39 -2.89
C ASP A 584 0.14 -2.58 -2.74
N PHE A 585 0.58 -3.83 -2.89
CA PHE A 585 1.99 -4.24 -2.81
C PHE A 585 2.72 -3.97 -4.11
N ARG A 586 3.54 -2.92 -4.10
CA ARG A 586 4.32 -2.52 -5.25
C ARG A 586 5.64 -1.88 -4.86
N ASP A 587 6.63 -1.98 -5.73
CA ASP A 587 7.96 -1.39 -5.52
C ASP A 587 7.91 0.13 -5.30
N THR A 588 6.86 0.78 -5.80
CA THR A 588 6.58 2.21 -5.68
C THR A 588 5.77 2.59 -4.44
N ASN A 589 5.29 1.60 -3.67
CA ASN A 589 4.62 1.71 -2.39
C ASN A 589 5.31 0.80 -1.35
N PRO A 590 6.57 1.10 -0.97
CA PRO A 590 7.32 0.23 -0.08
C PRO A 590 6.69 0.19 1.32
N PRO A 591 6.86 -0.92 2.06
CA PRO A 591 6.41 -1.00 3.45
C PRO A 591 7.05 0.11 4.31
N SER A 592 6.30 0.68 5.26
CA SER A 592 6.82 1.67 6.22
C SER A 592 7.90 1.08 7.13
N ASN A 593 7.83 -0.24 7.37
CA ASN A 593 8.83 -1.03 8.11
C ASN A 593 9.06 -2.40 7.41
N PRO A 594 9.92 -2.46 6.38
CA PRO A 594 10.16 -3.71 5.63
C PRO A 594 10.70 -4.87 6.49
N PRO A 595 11.60 -4.64 7.47
CA PRO A 595 12.02 -5.69 8.39
C PRO A 595 10.88 -6.28 9.23
N LEU A 596 9.96 -5.45 9.74
CA LEU A 596 8.79 -5.93 10.49
C LEU A 596 7.90 -6.83 9.63
N LEU A 597 7.54 -6.38 8.43
CA LEU A 597 6.68 -7.15 7.52
C LEU A 597 7.33 -8.48 7.10
N THR A 598 8.65 -8.47 6.90
CA THR A 598 9.41 -9.69 6.61
C THR A 598 9.36 -10.67 7.78
N ALA A 599 9.55 -10.18 9.01
CA ALA A 599 9.50 -11.01 10.22
C ALA A 599 8.09 -11.59 10.46
N LEU A 600 7.03 -10.79 10.29
CA LEU A 600 5.65 -11.26 10.40
C LEU A 600 5.34 -12.34 9.35
N ALA A 601 5.75 -12.14 8.08
CA ALA A 601 5.53 -13.13 7.03
C ALA A 601 6.32 -14.43 7.26
N GLN A 602 7.53 -14.33 7.80
CA GLN A 602 8.34 -15.49 8.15
C GLN A 602 7.72 -16.28 9.31
N ASP A 603 7.33 -15.63 10.39
CA ASP A 603 6.64 -16.24 11.53
C ASP A 603 5.32 -16.90 11.09
N PHE A 604 4.53 -16.20 10.27
CA PHE A 604 3.28 -16.74 9.74
C PHE A 604 3.49 -18.02 8.94
N ARG A 605 4.53 -18.09 8.11
CA ARG A 605 4.90 -19.32 7.38
C ARG A 605 5.38 -20.43 8.31
N GLN A 606 6.24 -20.11 9.27
CA GLN A 606 6.78 -21.09 10.23
C GLN A 606 5.69 -21.69 11.13
N SER A 607 4.64 -20.93 11.41
CA SER A 607 3.45 -21.40 12.13
C SER A 607 2.54 -22.33 11.30
N GLY A 608 2.87 -22.58 10.02
CA GLY A 608 1.99 -23.31 9.11
C GLY A 608 0.79 -22.50 8.67
N TYR A 609 0.97 -21.19 8.45
CA TYR A 609 -0.06 -20.25 8.04
C TYR A 609 -1.23 -20.14 9.06
N ASP A 610 -0.91 -20.18 10.34
CA ASP A 610 -1.85 -20.06 11.45
C ASP A 610 -2.21 -18.57 11.71
N ARG A 611 -3.45 -18.20 11.38
CA ARG A 611 -3.94 -16.82 11.54
C ARG A 611 -4.18 -16.46 13.00
N ARG A 612 -4.61 -17.41 13.82
CA ARG A 612 -4.81 -17.21 15.27
C ARG A 612 -3.48 -16.97 15.98
N HIS A 613 -2.42 -17.67 15.58
CA HIS A 613 -1.05 -17.43 16.03
C HIS A 613 -0.60 -16.01 15.71
N LEU A 614 -0.75 -15.57 14.45
CA LEU A 614 -0.33 -14.24 14.05
C LEU A 614 -1.12 -13.12 14.78
N LEU A 615 -2.44 -13.30 14.93
CA LEU A 615 -3.29 -12.44 15.75
C LEU A 615 -2.76 -12.34 17.18
N ARG A 616 -2.48 -13.48 17.83
CA ARG A 616 -1.94 -13.54 19.18
C ARG A 616 -0.61 -12.81 19.31
N VAL A 617 0.29 -12.96 18.35
CA VAL A 617 1.60 -12.27 18.35
C VAL A 617 1.40 -10.75 18.30
N ILE A 618 0.54 -10.25 17.42
CA ILE A 618 0.31 -8.81 17.27
C ILE A 618 -0.40 -8.25 18.51
N LEU A 619 -1.47 -8.90 18.99
CA LEU A 619 -2.25 -8.45 20.14
C LEU A 619 -1.44 -8.42 21.45
N ASN A 620 -0.44 -9.30 21.59
CA ASN A 620 0.47 -9.32 22.73
C ASN A 620 1.68 -8.37 22.59
N SER A 621 1.81 -7.62 21.49
CA SER A 621 2.87 -6.63 21.33
C SER A 621 2.59 -5.37 22.16
N ASN A 622 3.65 -4.72 22.67
CA ASN A 622 3.53 -3.38 23.27
C ASN A 622 3.03 -2.35 22.25
N THR A 623 3.29 -2.59 20.96
CA THR A 623 2.85 -1.74 19.84
C THR A 623 1.32 -1.72 19.73
N TYR A 624 0.66 -2.89 19.70
CA TYR A 624 -0.81 -2.96 19.71
C TYR A 624 -1.39 -2.39 21.00
N GLN A 625 -0.73 -2.66 22.13
CA GLN A 625 -1.17 -2.22 23.46
C GLN A 625 -0.71 -0.81 23.83
N ALA A 626 -0.17 -0.02 22.90
CA ALA A 626 0.16 1.37 23.15
C ALA A 626 -1.11 2.18 23.38
N ALA A 627 -1.07 3.18 24.25
CA ALA A 627 -2.15 4.14 24.40
C ALA A 627 -2.35 4.96 23.12
N SER A 628 -3.57 5.39 22.85
CA SER A 628 -3.84 6.30 21.73
C SER A 628 -3.39 7.74 21.99
N GLU A 629 -3.25 8.13 23.25
CA GLU A 629 -2.76 9.46 23.59
C GLU A 629 -1.31 9.65 23.11
N ALA A 630 -1.13 10.57 22.18
CA ALA A 630 0.17 10.92 21.63
C ALA A 630 0.95 11.87 22.55
N ASN A 631 2.21 11.54 22.82
CA ASN A 631 3.16 12.40 23.50
C ASN A 631 3.78 13.44 22.54
N HIS A 632 4.47 14.44 23.08
CA HIS A 632 5.01 15.53 22.27
C HIS A 632 6.07 15.10 21.23
N PHE A 633 6.70 13.92 21.37
CA PHE A 633 7.65 13.41 20.39
C PHE A 633 7.00 12.62 19.26
N ASN A 634 5.75 12.18 19.40
CA ASN A 634 5.12 11.24 18.46
C ASN A 634 3.79 11.70 17.84
N ARG A 635 3.28 12.89 18.17
CA ARG A 635 2.07 13.49 17.56
C ARG A 635 2.12 13.59 16.03
N GLU A 636 3.32 13.73 15.45
CA GLU A 636 3.52 13.80 14.00
C GLU A 636 3.56 12.42 13.32
N ASP A 637 3.69 11.34 14.09
CA ASP A 637 3.77 10.00 13.51
C ASP A 637 2.40 9.52 13.05
N GLN A 638 2.31 9.16 11.77
CA GLN A 638 1.12 8.62 11.13
C GLN A 638 1.37 7.26 10.46
N ASN A 639 2.60 6.72 10.54
CA ASN A 639 3.02 5.60 9.68
C ASN A 639 3.84 4.52 10.39
N TYR A 640 4.42 4.83 11.56
CA TYR A 640 5.41 3.98 12.22
C TYR A 640 4.92 3.37 13.54
N PHE A 641 3.64 3.54 13.87
CA PHE A 641 2.96 2.87 14.98
C PHE A 641 3.56 3.21 16.35
N SER A 642 3.94 4.47 16.57
CA SER A 642 4.40 4.97 17.87
C SER A 642 3.31 5.06 18.94
N HIS A 643 2.05 5.08 18.54
CA HIS A 643 0.86 5.10 19.38
C HIS A 643 -0.28 4.43 18.62
N TYR A 644 -1.32 4.02 19.34
CA TYR A 644 -2.50 3.48 18.70
C TYR A 644 -3.27 4.62 18.01
N GLN A 645 -3.63 4.46 16.74
CA GLN A 645 -4.38 5.48 16.03
C GLN A 645 -5.89 5.20 16.17
N PRO A 646 -6.67 6.12 16.75
CA PRO A 646 -8.11 5.92 16.84
C PRO A 646 -8.74 5.77 15.47
N ARG A 647 -9.64 4.79 15.33
CA ARG A 647 -10.42 4.55 14.10
C ARG A 647 -11.91 4.47 14.42
N MET A 648 -12.73 4.87 13.46
CA MET A 648 -14.18 4.74 13.60
C MET A 648 -14.56 3.26 13.68
N LEU A 649 -15.57 2.95 14.50
CA LEU A 649 -16.19 1.62 14.51
C LEU A 649 -16.86 1.35 13.15
N THR A 650 -16.84 0.10 12.69
CA THR A 650 -17.61 -0.24 11.49
C THR A 650 -19.11 -0.05 11.75
N ALA A 651 -19.88 0.16 10.69
CA ALA A 651 -21.34 0.25 10.75
C ALA A 651 -21.98 -0.86 11.59
N GLU A 652 -21.49 -2.09 11.44
CA GLU A 652 -21.97 -3.26 12.16
C GLU A 652 -21.61 -3.23 13.64
N GLN A 653 -20.35 -2.91 13.98
CA GLN A 653 -19.93 -2.75 15.37
C GLN A 653 -20.72 -1.64 16.07
N LEU A 654 -20.96 -0.52 15.38
CA LEU A 654 -21.66 0.63 15.95
C LEU A 654 -23.13 0.33 16.22
N VAL A 655 -23.84 -0.32 15.30
CA VAL A 655 -25.26 -0.67 15.52
C VAL A 655 -25.42 -1.74 16.60
N ASP A 656 -24.50 -2.69 16.68
CA ASP A 656 -24.48 -3.69 17.75
C ASP A 656 -24.18 -3.03 19.11
N ALA A 657 -23.21 -2.11 19.16
CA ALA A 657 -22.88 -1.32 20.35
C ALA A 657 -24.08 -0.50 20.84
N LEU A 658 -24.79 0.18 19.94
CA LEU A 658 -26.04 0.89 20.24
C LEU A 658 -27.10 -0.05 20.82
N GLY A 659 -27.24 -1.24 20.23
CA GLY A 659 -28.15 -2.27 20.69
C GLY A 659 -27.83 -2.76 22.10
N VAL A 660 -26.55 -2.98 22.41
CA VAL A 660 -26.07 -3.38 23.75
C VAL A 660 -26.37 -2.30 24.79
N VAL A 661 -26.00 -1.05 24.50
CA VAL A 661 -26.19 0.07 25.44
C VAL A 661 -27.67 0.30 25.74
N THR A 662 -28.50 0.31 24.70
CA THR A 662 -29.93 0.63 24.80
C THR A 662 -30.80 -0.57 25.18
N GLY A 663 -30.27 -1.79 25.08
CA GLY A 663 -31.03 -3.03 25.28
C GLY A 663 -31.95 -3.37 24.12
N ARG A 664 -31.70 -2.79 22.94
CA ARG A 664 -32.52 -2.94 21.73
C ARG A 664 -31.66 -3.34 20.53
N PRO A 665 -31.17 -4.60 20.48
CA PRO A 665 -30.41 -5.07 19.32
C PRO A 665 -31.24 -4.95 18.04
N MET A 666 -30.59 -4.55 16.96
CA MET A 666 -31.21 -4.51 15.63
C MET A 666 -31.50 -5.95 15.18
N LYS A 667 -32.66 -6.16 14.53
CA LYS A 667 -33.09 -7.46 14.02
C LYS A 667 -33.10 -7.45 12.50
N PHE A 668 -32.70 -8.55 11.87
CA PHE A 668 -32.52 -8.65 10.41
C PHE A 668 -33.35 -9.76 9.77
N GLU A 669 -34.07 -9.47 8.68
CA GLU A 669 -34.94 -10.41 8.01
C GLU A 669 -34.16 -11.63 7.46
N GLY A 670 -34.70 -12.83 7.66
CA GLY A 670 -34.12 -14.05 7.11
C GLY A 670 -32.99 -14.67 7.94
N VAL A 671 -32.72 -14.15 9.14
CA VAL A 671 -31.86 -14.75 10.17
C VAL A 671 -32.59 -14.80 11.52
N PRO A 672 -32.17 -15.66 12.47
CA PRO A 672 -32.71 -15.65 13.82
C PRO A 672 -32.58 -14.27 14.50
N PRO A 673 -33.53 -13.87 15.37
CA PRO A 673 -33.53 -12.56 16.03
C PRO A 673 -32.29 -12.24 16.89
N GLU A 674 -31.52 -13.26 17.27
CA GLU A 674 -30.32 -13.16 18.08
C GLU A 674 -29.07 -12.81 17.28
N VAL A 675 -29.11 -12.97 15.94
CA VAL A 675 -27.97 -12.69 15.07
C VAL A 675 -27.67 -11.20 15.04
N LYS A 676 -26.42 -10.87 15.38
CA LYS A 676 -25.92 -9.50 15.44
C LYS A 676 -25.50 -8.99 14.06
N ALA A 677 -25.32 -7.69 13.91
CA ALA A 677 -24.88 -7.07 12.66
C ALA A 677 -23.48 -7.56 12.25
N THR A 678 -22.59 -7.73 13.23
CA THR A 678 -21.23 -8.27 13.09
C THR A 678 -21.17 -9.76 12.71
N GLU A 679 -22.32 -10.45 12.74
CA GLU A 679 -22.46 -11.87 12.43
C GLU A 679 -23.25 -12.08 11.11
N LEU A 680 -23.62 -11.01 10.40
CA LEU A 680 -24.47 -11.11 9.23
C LEU A 680 -23.79 -11.82 8.05
N PRO A 681 -24.48 -12.77 7.40
CA PRO A 681 -23.92 -13.48 6.26
C PRO A 681 -23.81 -12.59 5.01
N ALA A 682 -24.61 -11.54 4.90
CA ALA A 682 -24.56 -10.57 3.81
C ALA A 682 -25.06 -9.18 4.23
N PRO A 683 -24.56 -8.10 3.59
CA PRO A 683 -24.93 -6.73 3.91
C PRO A 683 -26.31 -6.34 3.35
N ASP A 684 -26.82 -7.07 2.35
CA ASP A 684 -28.11 -6.80 1.71
C ASP A 684 -29.31 -7.48 2.41
N LEU A 685 -29.13 -7.85 3.68
CA LEU A 685 -30.21 -8.24 4.59
C LEU A 685 -30.93 -7.01 5.12
N ARG A 686 -32.26 -6.99 4.98
CA ARG A 686 -33.08 -5.86 5.41
C ARG A 686 -33.32 -5.91 6.93
N PRO A 687 -33.32 -4.76 7.62
CA PRO A 687 -33.86 -4.69 8.98
C PRO A 687 -35.34 -5.12 9.03
N HIS A 688 -35.75 -5.78 10.10
CA HIS A 688 -37.14 -6.27 10.29
C HIS A 688 -38.18 -5.13 10.38
N SER A 689 -37.77 -3.94 10.79
CA SER A 689 -38.65 -2.78 10.95
C SER A 689 -38.56 -1.92 9.68
N ARG A 690 -39.61 -1.96 8.84
CA ARG A 690 -39.71 -1.06 7.68
C ARG A 690 -39.81 0.40 8.13
N GLY A 691 -38.75 1.14 7.89
CA GLY A 691 -38.82 2.59 7.71
C GLY A 691 -39.61 2.96 6.45
N ARG A 692 -40.15 4.18 6.40
CA ARG A 692 -40.88 4.69 5.22
C ARG A 692 -39.91 4.89 4.05
N ILE A 693 -40.45 5.05 2.84
CA ILE A 693 -39.69 5.50 1.67
C ILE A 693 -39.03 6.84 2.02
N GLY A 694 -37.70 6.85 2.14
CA GLY A 694 -36.90 8.02 2.54
C GLY A 694 -35.94 7.79 3.71
N ASP A 695 -36.07 6.70 4.46
CA ASP A 695 -35.16 6.38 5.56
C ASP A 695 -33.81 5.89 5.00
N VAL A 696 -32.77 6.70 5.18
CA VAL A 696 -31.40 6.30 4.88
C VAL A 696 -31.00 5.21 5.87
N GLU A 697 -30.67 4.01 5.40
CA GLU A 697 -30.28 2.89 6.26
C GLU A 697 -28.99 3.26 7.02
N PHE A 698 -29.06 3.36 8.35
CA PHE A 698 -27.97 3.76 9.25
C PHE A 698 -26.62 3.13 8.87
N MET A 699 -26.59 1.80 8.64
CA MET A 699 -25.37 1.09 8.29
C MET A 699 -24.72 1.57 6.98
N LYS A 700 -25.51 1.98 5.99
CA LYS A 700 -24.99 2.54 4.73
C LYS A 700 -24.33 3.90 4.93
N VAL A 701 -24.89 4.74 5.81
CA VAL A 701 -24.29 6.04 6.15
C VAL A 701 -22.93 5.87 6.84
N PHE A 702 -22.80 4.81 7.64
CA PHE A 702 -21.57 4.44 8.34
C PHE A 702 -20.64 3.51 7.53
N GLY A 703 -20.82 3.45 6.21
CA GLY A 703 -19.86 2.81 5.31
C GLY A 703 -19.93 1.29 5.26
N GLN A 704 -21.09 0.66 5.53
CA GLN A 704 -21.27 -0.77 5.24
C GLN A 704 -21.05 -1.04 3.74
N PRO A 705 -20.18 -2.00 3.37
CA PRO A 705 -19.86 -2.27 1.98
C PRO A 705 -21.03 -2.97 1.28
N GLU A 706 -21.27 -2.64 0.01
CA GLU A 706 -22.25 -3.37 -0.81
C GLU A 706 -21.73 -4.73 -1.28
N ARG A 707 -20.42 -4.99 -1.13
CA ARG A 707 -19.74 -6.22 -1.57
C ARG A 707 -19.86 -6.43 -3.07
N GLN A 708 -19.70 -5.35 -3.84
CA GLN A 708 -19.78 -5.40 -5.31
C GLN A 708 -18.41 -5.57 -5.95
N THR A 709 -17.41 -4.97 -5.33
CA THR A 709 -15.99 -5.07 -5.65
C THR A 709 -15.26 -5.71 -4.47
N ILE A 710 -13.99 -6.03 -4.68
CA ILE A 710 -13.11 -6.56 -3.63
C ILE A 710 -12.31 -5.44 -2.92
N CYS A 711 -12.56 -4.18 -3.27
CA CYS A 711 -11.84 -3.06 -2.69
C CYS A 711 -12.32 -2.85 -1.25
N GLU A 712 -11.39 -2.85 -0.29
CA GLU A 712 -11.71 -2.41 1.07
C GLU A 712 -12.21 -0.95 1.07
N CYS A 713 -11.83 -0.15 0.08
CA CYS A 713 -12.32 1.22 -0.09
C CYS A 713 -13.85 1.35 -0.28
N GLU A 714 -14.60 0.25 -0.45
CA GLU A 714 -16.06 0.27 -0.31
C GLU A 714 -16.50 0.60 1.11
N ARG A 715 -15.70 0.26 2.11
CA ARG A 715 -15.88 0.70 3.50
C ARG A 715 -15.43 2.15 3.59
N GLY A 716 -16.39 3.06 3.74
CA GLY A 716 -16.10 4.46 4.02
C GLY A 716 -15.55 4.63 5.44
N ASP A 717 -14.32 5.07 5.57
CA ASP A 717 -13.63 5.36 6.82
C ASP A 717 -13.63 6.86 7.17
N GLU A 718 -14.04 7.71 6.22
CA GLU A 718 -14.14 9.15 6.42
C GLU A 718 -15.37 9.55 7.25
N SER A 719 -15.16 10.51 8.15
CA SER A 719 -16.24 11.18 8.86
C SER A 719 -17.04 12.07 7.92
N SER A 720 -18.36 11.88 7.87
CA SER A 720 -19.25 12.68 7.01
C SER A 720 -20.31 13.45 7.80
N LEU A 721 -20.81 14.55 7.21
CA LEU A 721 -21.95 15.28 7.77
C LEU A 721 -23.18 14.36 7.93
N GLY A 722 -23.36 13.40 7.02
CA GLY A 722 -24.45 12.42 7.09
C GLY A 722 -24.38 11.56 8.35
N GLN A 723 -23.19 11.06 8.72
CA GLN A 723 -22.98 10.29 9.95
C GLN A 723 -23.27 11.12 11.21
N ALA A 724 -22.80 12.37 11.24
CA ALA A 724 -23.07 13.27 12.35
C ALA A 724 -24.58 13.54 12.51
N LEU A 725 -25.28 13.81 11.40
CA LEU A 725 -26.74 14.02 11.43
C LEU A 725 -27.48 12.75 11.93
N GLN A 726 -27.09 11.56 11.49
CA GLN A 726 -27.69 10.31 11.97
C GLN A 726 -27.55 10.14 13.49
N MET A 727 -26.41 10.49 14.08
CA MET A 727 -26.21 10.40 15.54
C MET A 727 -26.98 11.47 16.32
N TYR A 728 -27.07 12.70 15.77
CA TYR A 728 -27.72 13.80 16.46
C TYR A 728 -29.25 13.77 16.36
N ASN A 729 -29.81 13.44 15.19
CA ASN A 729 -31.25 13.53 14.93
C ASN A 729 -31.84 12.36 14.13
N GLY A 730 -31.09 11.27 13.96
CA GLY A 730 -31.57 10.07 13.27
C GLY A 730 -32.68 9.37 14.03
N GLN A 731 -33.73 8.94 13.31
CA GLN A 731 -34.89 8.27 13.89
C GLN A 731 -34.51 7.00 14.66
N LEU A 732 -33.57 6.21 14.13
CA LEU A 732 -33.10 4.97 14.77
C LEU A 732 -32.57 5.23 16.20
N ILE A 733 -31.71 6.25 16.34
CA ILE A 733 -31.09 6.61 17.62
C ILE A 733 -32.16 7.13 18.57
N HIS A 734 -33.04 8.00 18.10
CA HIS A 734 -34.15 8.51 18.89
C HIS A 734 -35.07 7.39 19.42
N ASP A 735 -35.43 6.44 18.56
CA ASP A 735 -36.29 5.30 18.93
C ASP A 735 -35.60 4.34 19.90
N MET A 736 -34.28 4.20 19.83
CA MET A 736 -33.52 3.37 20.76
C MET A 736 -33.42 4.02 22.15
N ILE A 737 -33.21 5.33 22.22
CA ILE A 737 -33.05 6.09 23.47
C ILE A 737 -34.38 6.20 24.23
N THR A 738 -35.46 6.53 23.53
CA THR A 738 -36.77 6.83 24.15
C THR A 738 -37.62 5.59 24.45
N ALA A 739 -37.13 4.40 24.09
CA ALA A 739 -37.86 3.15 24.22
C ALA A 739 -38.12 2.78 25.68
N LYS A 740 -39.40 2.52 26.00
CA LYS A 740 -39.85 2.22 27.37
C LYS A 740 -39.45 0.83 27.86
N ASP A 741 -39.09 -0.09 26.95
CA ASP A 741 -38.54 -1.42 27.23
C ASP A 741 -37.01 -1.47 27.21
N GLY A 742 -36.35 -0.34 26.89
CA GLY A 742 -34.89 -0.21 26.86
C GLY A 742 -34.25 -0.23 28.25
N ASN A 743 -32.92 -0.41 28.29
CA ASN A 743 -32.13 -0.50 29.52
C ASN A 743 -32.33 0.72 30.43
N LEU A 744 -32.27 1.94 29.86
CA LEU A 744 -32.41 3.18 30.62
C LEU A 744 -33.76 3.24 31.36
N HIS A 745 -34.87 3.03 30.65
CA HIS A 745 -36.20 3.07 31.23
C HIS A 745 -36.45 1.95 32.24
N ARG A 746 -35.81 0.78 32.04
CA ARG A 746 -35.83 -0.30 33.02
C ARG A 746 -35.17 0.13 34.33
N TRP A 747 -33.98 0.73 34.26
CA TRP A 747 -33.26 1.25 35.42
C TRP A 747 -34.02 2.38 36.15
N ILE A 748 -34.69 3.26 35.40
CA ILE A 748 -35.58 4.28 35.97
C ILE A 748 -36.76 3.60 36.69
N GLY A 749 -37.39 2.61 36.08
CA GLY A 749 -38.50 1.85 36.68
C GLY A 749 -38.10 1.02 37.90
N GLU A 750 -36.85 0.57 37.96
CA GLU A 750 -36.24 -0.10 39.13
C GLU A 750 -35.92 0.88 40.27
N GLY A 751 -35.99 2.19 40.03
CA GLY A 751 -35.71 3.22 41.04
C GLY A 751 -34.24 3.37 41.39
N LEU A 752 -33.33 3.11 40.45
CA LEU A 752 -31.89 3.33 40.65
C LEU A 752 -31.57 4.82 40.83
N ASP A 753 -30.55 5.11 41.65
CA ASP A 753 -30.02 6.46 41.82
C ASP A 753 -29.50 7.03 40.50
N GLU A 754 -29.72 8.32 40.25
CA GLU A 754 -29.30 9.02 39.03
C GLU A 754 -27.80 8.84 38.76
N GLY A 755 -26.97 8.93 39.80
CA GLY A 755 -25.53 8.77 39.66
C GLY A 755 -25.14 7.34 39.29
N GLU A 756 -25.90 6.36 39.77
CA GLU A 756 -25.72 4.96 39.39
C GLU A 756 -26.14 4.70 37.94
N ILE A 757 -27.24 5.31 37.49
CA ILE A 757 -27.66 5.25 36.08
C ILE A 757 -26.56 5.83 35.18
N VAL A 758 -26.03 7.01 35.50
CA VAL A 758 -24.94 7.64 34.73
C VAL A 758 -23.70 6.74 34.69
N ARG A 759 -23.31 6.13 35.82
CA ARG A 759 -22.20 5.17 35.86
C ARG A 759 -22.42 3.97 34.95
N ARG A 760 -23.63 3.40 34.95
CA ARG A 760 -23.99 2.26 34.08
C ARG A 760 -23.98 2.63 32.60
N LEU A 761 -24.45 3.83 32.25
CA LEU A 761 -24.40 4.34 30.87
C LEU A 761 -22.96 4.48 30.36
N TYR A 762 -22.08 5.06 31.17
CA TYR A 762 -20.66 5.19 30.82
C TYR A 762 -19.97 3.82 30.72
N LEU A 763 -20.24 2.91 31.66
CA LEU A 763 -19.64 1.58 31.63
C LEU A 763 -20.12 0.77 30.43
N SER A 764 -21.41 0.82 30.08
CA SER A 764 -21.95 0.05 28.94
C SER A 764 -21.53 0.62 27.59
N ALA A 765 -21.41 1.95 27.45
CA ALA A 765 -21.09 2.59 26.17
C ALA A 765 -19.59 2.78 25.95
N LEU A 766 -18.86 3.19 26.98
CA LEU A 766 -17.45 3.60 26.89
C LEU A 766 -16.50 2.62 27.59
N CYS A 767 -17.04 1.59 28.26
CA CYS A 767 -16.27 0.60 29.01
C CYS A 767 -15.40 1.20 30.14
N ARG A 768 -15.79 2.37 30.66
CA ARG A 768 -15.15 3.03 31.80
C ARG A 768 -16.18 3.77 32.66
N PRO A 769 -15.91 4.07 33.94
CA PRO A 769 -16.74 4.99 34.70
C PRO A 769 -16.63 6.44 34.17
N PRO A 770 -17.63 7.30 34.46
CA PRO A 770 -17.50 8.73 34.25
C PRO A 770 -16.42 9.30 35.17
N GLY A 771 -15.67 10.29 34.71
CA GLY A 771 -14.82 11.10 35.58
C GLY A 771 -15.66 11.95 36.54
N ASP A 772 -15.03 12.47 37.60
CA ASP A 772 -15.72 13.26 38.63
C ASP A 772 -16.44 14.48 38.06
N GLU A 773 -15.79 15.19 37.12
CA GLU A 773 -16.37 16.35 36.44
C GLU A 773 -17.53 15.94 35.50
N GLU A 774 -17.38 14.84 34.76
CA GLU A 774 -18.43 14.31 33.88
C GLU A 774 -19.67 13.91 34.69
N LEU A 775 -19.48 13.25 35.83
CA LEU A 775 -20.57 12.85 36.71
C LEU A 775 -21.26 14.06 37.34
N ALA A 776 -20.48 15.04 37.83
CA ALA A 776 -21.03 16.26 38.43
C ALA A 776 -21.88 17.06 37.44
N LEU A 777 -21.41 17.21 36.19
CA LEU A 777 -22.15 17.92 35.13
C LEU A 777 -23.48 17.23 34.80
N HIS A 778 -23.46 15.90 34.64
CA HIS A 778 -24.69 15.13 34.39
C HIS A 778 -25.69 15.23 35.53
N LEU A 779 -25.23 15.06 36.78
CA LEU A 779 -26.10 15.18 37.95
C LEU A 779 -26.67 16.59 38.12
N GLN A 780 -25.89 17.63 37.83
CA GLN A 780 -26.37 19.01 37.83
C GLN A 780 -27.47 19.22 36.79
N TYR A 781 -27.30 18.69 35.58
CA TYR A 781 -28.29 18.78 34.51
C TYR A 781 -29.59 18.04 34.88
N ILE A 782 -29.48 16.79 35.31
CA ILE A 782 -30.64 15.94 35.65
C ILE A 782 -31.47 16.55 36.78
N ARG A 783 -30.82 17.00 37.86
CA ARG A 783 -31.50 17.58 39.03
C ARG A 783 -32.08 18.97 38.78
N GLY A 784 -31.58 19.67 37.76
CA GLY A 784 -32.09 20.97 37.34
C GLY A 784 -33.24 20.89 36.32
N ALA A 785 -33.53 19.72 35.76
CA ALA A 785 -34.51 19.55 34.71
C ALA A 785 -35.95 19.42 35.24
N GLU A 786 -36.92 19.93 34.49
CA GLU A 786 -38.35 19.77 34.81
C GLU A 786 -38.82 18.31 34.70
N ASN A 787 -38.18 17.53 33.83
CA ASN A 787 -38.46 16.11 33.62
C ASN A 787 -37.16 15.30 33.70
N ALA A 788 -36.96 14.62 34.84
CA ALA A 788 -35.78 13.79 35.09
C ALA A 788 -35.61 12.65 34.06
N THR A 789 -36.71 12.04 33.60
CA THR A 789 -36.67 10.98 32.58
C THR A 789 -36.10 11.50 31.27
N THR A 790 -36.57 12.66 30.80
CA THR A 790 -36.05 13.29 29.57
C THR A 790 -34.60 13.70 29.75
N ALA A 791 -34.21 14.24 30.91
CA ALA A 791 -32.81 14.58 31.17
C ALA A 791 -31.87 13.35 31.18
N LEU A 792 -32.38 12.20 31.63
CA LEU A 792 -31.66 10.92 31.55
C LEU A 792 -31.59 10.38 30.11
N GLU A 793 -32.65 10.54 29.30
CA GLU A 793 -32.63 10.25 27.86
C GLU A 793 -31.57 11.10 27.13
N ASP A 794 -31.51 12.40 27.44
CA ASP A 794 -30.48 13.33 26.94
C ASP A 794 -29.08 12.92 27.40
N THR A 795 -28.94 12.43 28.64
CA THR A 795 -27.66 11.95 29.16
C THR A 795 -27.14 10.75 28.37
N LEU A 796 -28.02 9.78 28.06
CA LEU A 796 -27.68 8.68 27.16
C LEU A 796 -27.30 9.19 25.76
N TRP A 797 -28.07 10.14 25.20
CA TRP A 797 -27.76 10.76 23.91
C TRP A 797 -26.38 11.42 23.90
N ILE A 798 -26.01 12.16 24.95
CA ILE A 798 -24.69 12.79 25.10
C ILE A 798 -23.59 11.72 25.09
N VAL A 799 -23.76 10.64 25.86
CA VAL A 799 -22.77 9.55 25.94
C VAL A 799 -22.56 8.87 24.58
N LEU A 800 -23.64 8.58 23.85
CA LEU A 800 -23.59 7.98 22.51
C LEU A 800 -22.96 8.90 21.46
N ASN A 801 -22.97 10.22 21.68
CA ASN A 801 -22.36 11.21 20.78
C ASN A 801 -20.92 11.59 21.14
N LYS A 802 -20.33 10.98 22.19
CA LYS A 802 -18.90 11.17 22.48
C LYS A 802 -18.04 10.51 21.41
N SER A 803 -16.92 11.13 21.06
CA SER A 803 -15.93 10.53 20.15
C SER A 803 -15.46 9.16 20.65
N GLU A 804 -15.36 8.95 21.97
CA GLU A 804 -14.99 7.67 22.58
C GLU A 804 -15.97 6.51 22.32
N PHE A 805 -17.24 6.83 22.03
CA PHE A 805 -18.23 5.83 21.62
C PHE A 805 -18.03 5.44 20.15
N LEU A 806 -17.87 6.45 19.28
CA LEU A 806 -17.77 6.28 17.82
C LEU A 806 -16.41 5.76 17.36
N PHE A 807 -15.35 6.04 18.12
CA PHE A 807 -13.99 5.69 17.78
C PHE A 807 -13.42 4.68 18.77
N GLN A 808 -12.88 3.61 18.22
CA GLN A 808 -12.00 2.71 18.94
C GLN A 808 -10.63 3.37 19.09
N HIS A 809 -10.12 3.38 20.32
CA HIS A 809 -8.92 4.13 20.69
C HIS A 809 -7.96 3.27 21.50
#